data_AF-A0A950QKB0-F1
#
_entry.id   AF-A0A950QKB0-F1
#
_cell.length_a   1.000
_cell.length_b   1.000
_cell.length_c   1.000
_cell.angle_alpha   90.00
_cell.angle_beta   90.00
_cell.angle_gamma   90.00
#
_symmetry.space_group_name_H-M   'P 1'
#
loop_
_entity.id
_entity.type
_entity.pdbx_description
1 polymer ?
#
loop_
_entity_poly.entity_id
_entity_poly.type
_entity_poly.pdbx_seq_one_letter_code
_entity_poly.pdbx_strand_id
1 'polypeptide(L)'
;MKQVLLRKGKITVSEVPAPALSSKNILVEVSHSLISTGTELSTVQLSGASLLDKAKARPAEALKVFHSLKVRGIRRTLEIVQGRLDELKPLGYSCAGTVIAVGSDVSTFQAGDRVACAGAGIANHAEVVSVPVNLATKIPSGLDGSAAAFVTLGSIAMQGVRRADVRLGESVCVIGLGLLGQLTVQLLAAAGCRVFGMDTDAARVELARSLGLTGGDSSADSLKSILTQATAGQGADATIITASTGSSDPTRLAFHLTRKKGRIVVVGAVGLELERSPFYEKEQDFLISCSYGPGRYDASYEAGGQDYPFAYVRWTENRNMASFLELLAEGRLKTGPLVGKTFPVSQAEEAYRLLQESETKPLAVLLTYPSGESARKTAPVVTAGAARKAPIRLGLIGAGNFAKTMHLPNLRALEKKVQISAVCAATAGTAATIARQVGAAATATDHRELLKDPAIDAVLISTRHDTHAAMTAEALRVGKNVFVEKPIALTTAEAAMLDQTIRGLSKAPVLMVGFNRRFAPTARSLFKETSKRVAPLVGTYRVNAGAMPPGHWTNGPQGGGRLRGEACHMVDFFQALVGKPIEQASLAALRPGNAPARPDENFAAHFVFEDGSLCDLVYTSLGSPALAKERVEVHWDGRSAVLDDFKSLSFAGGATTSGTQDKGHLAALDAFLDAIIQGGASPISWDELHASAQIAVELDAMAWGKADTVS
;
A
#
# COMPACT_ATOMS: atom_id res chain seq x y z
N MET A 1 17.27 -13.48 0.64
CA MET A 1 16.55 -13.96 -0.54
C MET A 1 16.81 -12.97 -1.67
N LYS A 2 17.03 -13.46 -2.88
CA LYS A 2 17.22 -12.61 -4.06
C LYS A 2 15.89 -12.04 -4.51
N GLN A 3 15.88 -10.73 -4.73
CA GLN A 3 14.77 -10.01 -5.34
C GLN A 3 15.30 -9.02 -6.40
N VAL A 4 14.58 -8.93 -7.51
CA VAL A 4 14.85 -7.93 -8.55
C VAL A 4 14.20 -6.61 -8.16
N LEU A 5 15.03 -5.56 -8.06
CA LEU A 5 14.61 -4.22 -7.64
C LEU A 5 14.98 -3.18 -8.71
N LEU A 6 14.11 -2.18 -8.87
CA LEU A 6 14.29 -1.03 -9.74
C LEU A 6 14.59 0.23 -8.92
N ARG A 7 15.63 0.96 -9.33
CA ARG A 7 15.96 2.28 -8.79
C ARG A 7 16.47 3.20 -9.88
N LYS A 8 15.80 4.33 -10.10
CA LYS A 8 16.21 5.36 -11.08
C LYS A 8 16.57 4.77 -12.47
N GLY A 9 15.77 3.81 -12.94
CA GLY A 9 15.99 3.14 -14.23
C GLY A 9 17.03 2.02 -14.20
N LYS A 10 17.82 1.89 -13.13
CA LYS A 10 18.76 0.78 -12.94
C LYS A 10 18.08 -0.40 -12.27
N ILE A 11 18.28 -1.58 -12.85
CA ILE A 11 17.81 -2.86 -12.32
C ILE A 11 18.96 -3.48 -11.54
N THR A 12 18.65 -4.05 -10.38
CA THR A 12 19.63 -4.71 -9.52
C THR A 12 19.01 -5.94 -8.88
N VAL A 13 19.78 -7.02 -8.79
CA VAL A 13 19.43 -8.16 -7.93
C VAL A 13 19.98 -7.89 -6.53
N SER A 14 19.11 -7.85 -5.53
CA SER A 14 19.50 -7.56 -4.15
C SER A 14 19.12 -8.70 -3.21
N GLU A 15 19.96 -8.92 -2.20
CA GLU A 15 19.59 -9.74 -1.05
C GLU A 15 18.69 -8.93 -0.13
N VAL A 16 17.49 -9.46 0.11
CA VAL A 16 16.47 -8.84 0.95
C VAL A 16 15.88 -9.89 1.90
N PRO A 17 15.26 -9.49 3.03
CA PRO A 17 14.55 -10.42 3.89
C PRO A 17 13.36 -11.05 3.15
N ALA A 18 13.05 -12.30 3.47
CA ALA A 18 11.85 -12.96 2.98
C ALA A 18 10.60 -12.19 3.48
N PRO A 19 9.48 -12.19 2.74
CA PRO A 19 8.26 -11.55 3.19
C PRO A 19 7.60 -12.33 4.34
N ALA A 20 7.00 -11.61 5.28
CA ALA A 20 6.24 -12.20 6.37
C ALA A 20 4.91 -12.79 5.87
N LEU A 21 4.44 -13.83 6.55
CA LEU A 21 3.14 -14.44 6.34
C LEU A 21 2.07 -13.64 7.10
N SER A 22 1.09 -13.11 6.37
CA SER A 22 -0.13 -12.56 6.97
C SER A 22 -1.22 -13.64 7.05
N SER A 23 -2.27 -13.39 7.85
CA SER A 23 -3.34 -14.38 8.09
C SER A 23 -4.09 -14.79 6.83
N LYS A 24 -4.15 -13.93 5.80
CA LYS A 24 -4.90 -14.13 4.55
C LYS A 24 -4.01 -14.39 3.33
N ASN A 25 -2.72 -14.60 3.54
CA ASN A 25 -1.77 -14.83 2.47
C ASN A 25 -1.22 -16.26 2.53
N ILE A 26 -0.60 -16.65 1.42
CA ILE A 26 0.28 -17.81 1.33
C ILE A 26 1.71 -17.33 1.05
N LEU A 27 2.70 -18.02 1.60
CA LEU A 27 4.09 -17.88 1.15
C LEU A 27 4.37 -18.88 0.05
N VAL A 28 4.94 -18.41 -1.05
CA VAL A 28 5.26 -19.22 -2.23
C VAL A 28 6.75 -19.13 -2.51
N GLU A 29 7.42 -20.29 -2.53
CA GLU A 29 8.76 -20.44 -3.09
C GLU A 29 8.63 -20.45 -4.61
N VAL A 30 9.14 -19.40 -5.25
CA VAL A 30 8.98 -19.19 -6.68
C VAL A 30 9.91 -20.13 -7.43
N SER A 31 9.39 -20.79 -8.45
CA SER A 31 10.16 -21.61 -9.39
C SER A 31 10.47 -20.86 -10.68
N HIS A 32 9.48 -20.10 -11.18
CA HIS A 32 9.53 -19.36 -12.43
C HIS A 32 8.78 -18.04 -12.30
N SER A 33 9.26 -17.01 -12.99
CA SER A 33 8.52 -15.76 -13.15
C SER A 33 8.75 -15.16 -14.52
N LEU A 34 7.78 -14.41 -15.02
CA LEU A 34 7.77 -13.92 -16.39
C LEU A 34 8.04 -12.42 -16.46
N ILE A 35 9.08 -12.02 -17.18
CA ILE A 35 9.34 -10.63 -17.54
C ILE A 35 8.59 -10.33 -18.84
N SER A 36 7.73 -9.31 -18.81
CA SER A 36 6.98 -8.88 -19.99
C SER A 36 7.64 -7.70 -20.71
N THR A 37 7.60 -7.70 -22.04
CA THR A 37 8.11 -6.59 -22.87
C THR A 37 7.25 -5.33 -22.87
N GLY A 38 6.04 -5.39 -22.30
CA GLY A 38 5.10 -4.26 -22.26
C GLY A 38 5.22 -3.43 -20.98
N THR A 39 4.29 -3.69 -20.05
CA THR A 39 4.09 -2.92 -18.80
C THR A 39 5.33 -2.81 -17.94
N GLU A 40 6.17 -3.84 -17.93
CA GLU A 40 7.33 -3.87 -17.06
C GLU A 40 8.49 -3.01 -17.59
N LEU A 41 8.79 -3.10 -18.89
CA LEU A 41 9.78 -2.23 -19.52
C LEU A 41 9.37 -0.76 -19.47
N SER A 42 8.09 -0.45 -19.67
CA SER A 42 7.60 0.93 -19.54
C SER A 42 7.76 1.46 -18.11
N THR A 43 7.62 0.60 -17.10
CA THR A 43 7.91 0.94 -15.69
C THR A 43 9.39 1.27 -15.47
N VAL A 44 10.30 0.48 -16.07
CA VAL A 44 11.76 0.71 -16.02
C VAL A 44 12.13 2.03 -16.70
N GLN A 45 11.65 2.24 -17.94
CA GLN A 45 11.89 3.46 -18.71
C GLN A 45 11.40 4.70 -17.98
N LEU A 46 10.15 4.67 -17.48
CA LEU A 46 9.58 5.78 -16.74
C LEU A 46 10.33 6.05 -15.42
N SER A 47 10.91 5.03 -14.78
CA SER A 47 11.75 5.24 -13.61
C SER A 47 13.06 5.95 -13.93
N GLY A 48 13.64 5.72 -15.11
CA GLY A 48 14.86 6.39 -15.61
C GLY A 48 14.62 7.80 -16.16
N ALA A 49 13.38 8.12 -16.55
CA ALA A 49 13.02 9.39 -17.19
C ALA A 49 13.24 10.63 -16.30
N SER A 50 13.34 11.80 -16.94
CA SER A 50 13.47 13.10 -16.27
C SER A 50 12.24 13.42 -15.40
N LEU A 51 12.36 14.38 -14.47
CA LEU A 51 11.22 14.81 -13.65
C LEU A 51 10.09 15.41 -14.50
N LEU A 52 10.43 16.13 -15.57
CA LEU A 52 9.46 16.70 -16.51
C LEU A 52 8.70 15.59 -17.24
N ASP A 53 9.39 14.56 -17.72
CA ASP A 53 8.76 13.45 -18.43
C ASP A 53 7.88 12.63 -17.48
N LYS A 54 8.33 12.41 -16.24
CA LYS A 54 7.52 11.79 -15.18
C LYS A 54 6.26 12.60 -14.87
N ALA A 55 6.36 13.93 -14.82
CA ALA A 55 5.22 14.80 -14.58
C ALA A 55 4.23 14.77 -15.75
N LYS A 56 4.72 14.80 -17.00
CA LYS A 56 3.89 14.65 -18.21
C LYS A 56 3.15 13.31 -18.24
N ALA A 57 3.84 12.22 -17.90
CA ALA A 57 3.24 10.88 -17.86
C ALA A 57 2.28 10.69 -16.67
N ARG A 58 2.36 11.52 -15.62
CA ARG A 58 1.56 11.40 -14.39
C ARG A 58 1.06 12.76 -13.90
N PRO A 59 0.16 13.42 -14.63
CA PRO A 59 -0.28 14.78 -14.32
C PRO A 59 -0.95 14.89 -12.95
N ALA A 60 -1.71 13.87 -12.53
CA ALA A 60 -2.35 13.84 -11.21
C ALA A 60 -1.32 13.82 -10.05
N GLU A 61 -0.19 13.13 -10.20
CA GLU A 61 0.87 13.14 -9.18
C GLU A 61 1.61 14.49 -9.17
N ALA A 62 1.80 15.12 -10.32
CA ALA A 62 2.38 16.46 -10.41
C ALA A 62 1.52 17.51 -9.69
N LEU A 63 0.18 17.44 -9.83
CA LEU A 63 -0.76 18.28 -9.08
C LEU A 63 -0.65 18.08 -7.56
N LYS A 64 -0.47 16.84 -7.10
CA LYS A 64 -0.23 16.54 -5.67
C LYS A 64 1.07 17.17 -5.16
N VAL A 65 2.13 17.18 -5.97
CA VAL A 65 3.39 17.85 -5.63
C VAL A 65 3.18 19.36 -5.53
N PHE A 66 2.48 19.97 -6.49
CA PHE A 66 2.19 21.41 -6.44
C PHE A 66 1.36 21.80 -5.21
N HIS A 67 0.35 21.00 -4.88
CA HIS A 67 -0.43 21.19 -3.65
C HIS A 67 0.45 21.03 -2.40
N SER A 68 1.34 20.04 -2.37
CA SER A 68 2.30 19.86 -1.27
C SER A 68 3.23 21.06 -1.13
N LEU A 69 3.71 21.65 -2.23
CA LEU A 69 4.54 22.86 -2.20
C LEU A 69 3.82 24.02 -1.51
N LYS A 70 2.54 24.23 -1.85
CA LYS A 70 1.71 25.28 -1.25
C LYS A 70 1.48 25.07 0.24
N VAL A 71 1.19 23.83 0.66
CA VAL A 71 0.77 23.53 2.05
C VAL A 71 1.96 23.28 2.98
N ARG A 72 3.01 22.63 2.50
CA ARG A 72 4.14 22.12 3.31
C ARG A 72 5.45 22.85 3.05
N GLY A 73 5.48 23.75 2.08
CA GLY A 73 6.68 24.46 1.64
C GLY A 73 7.59 23.63 0.73
N ILE A 74 8.61 24.31 0.20
CA ILE A 74 9.54 23.77 -0.80
C ILE A 74 10.39 22.64 -0.23
N ARG A 75 11.12 22.91 0.85
CA ARG A 75 12.08 21.96 1.45
C ARG A 75 11.43 20.60 1.75
N ARG A 76 10.30 20.61 2.46
CA ARG A 76 9.62 19.38 2.86
C ARG A 76 9.02 18.62 1.68
N THR A 77 8.57 19.32 0.66
CA THR A 77 8.06 18.69 -0.57
C THR A 77 9.19 18.06 -1.37
N LEU A 78 10.34 18.72 -1.47
CA LEU A 78 11.54 18.16 -2.11
C LEU A 78 12.00 16.87 -1.40
N GLU A 79 12.03 16.87 -0.06
CA GLU A 79 12.37 15.67 0.73
C GLU A 79 11.41 14.50 0.46
N ILE A 80 10.09 14.76 0.36
CA ILE A 80 9.08 13.73 0.04
C ILE A 80 9.28 13.17 -1.38
N VAL A 81 9.46 14.06 -2.37
CA VAL A 81 9.66 13.67 -3.78
C VAL A 81 10.95 12.87 -3.91
N GLN A 82 12.04 13.34 -3.32
CA GLN A 82 13.33 12.65 -3.31
C GLN A 82 13.21 11.27 -2.66
N GLY A 83 12.55 11.18 -1.50
CA GLY A 83 12.31 9.91 -0.82
C GLY A 83 11.56 8.88 -1.67
N ARG A 84 10.55 9.32 -2.44
CA ARG A 84 9.82 8.44 -3.40
C ARG A 84 10.66 8.03 -4.60
N LEU A 85 11.58 8.88 -5.06
CA LEU A 85 12.45 8.59 -6.21
C LEU A 85 13.64 7.68 -5.84
N ASP A 86 14.06 7.69 -4.58
CA ASP A 86 15.15 6.84 -4.07
C ASP A 86 14.68 5.47 -3.55
N GLU A 87 13.38 5.23 -3.49
CA GLU A 87 12.78 3.97 -3.05
C GLU A 87 13.08 2.83 -4.02
N LEU A 88 13.55 1.70 -3.48
CA LEU A 88 13.72 0.46 -4.21
C LEU A 88 12.34 -0.14 -4.51
N LYS A 89 12.00 -0.27 -5.80
CA LYS A 89 10.71 -0.83 -6.22
C LYS A 89 10.88 -2.27 -6.68
N PRO A 90 10.17 -3.23 -6.06
CA PRO A 90 10.05 -4.57 -6.60
C PRO A 90 9.55 -4.57 -8.04
N LEU A 91 10.13 -5.45 -8.86
CA LEU A 91 9.66 -5.76 -10.21
C LEU A 91 8.97 -7.12 -10.25
N GLY A 92 8.25 -7.41 -11.32
CA GLY A 92 7.44 -8.62 -11.50
C GLY A 92 6.01 -8.52 -10.98
N TYR A 93 5.14 -9.30 -11.62
CA TYR A 93 3.70 -9.38 -11.31
C TYR A 93 3.04 -10.70 -11.72
N SER A 94 3.83 -11.71 -12.12
CA SER A 94 3.38 -13.01 -12.61
C SER A 94 4.44 -14.06 -12.34
N CYS A 95 4.13 -15.05 -11.50
CA CYS A 95 5.06 -16.11 -11.14
C CYS A 95 4.34 -17.45 -10.86
N ALA A 96 5.13 -18.52 -10.76
CA ALA A 96 4.66 -19.86 -10.43
C ALA A 96 5.64 -20.51 -9.46
N GLY A 97 5.13 -21.29 -8.51
CA GLY A 97 5.93 -21.86 -7.44
C GLY A 97 5.18 -22.85 -6.57
N THR A 98 5.74 -23.11 -5.39
CA THR A 98 5.19 -24.05 -4.42
C THR A 98 4.86 -23.32 -3.12
N VAL A 99 3.68 -23.58 -2.56
CA VAL A 99 3.29 -23.04 -1.26
C VAL A 99 4.18 -23.65 -0.17
N ILE A 100 4.81 -22.80 0.64
CA ILE A 100 5.68 -23.21 1.76
C ILE A 100 5.04 -22.92 3.12
N ALA A 101 4.12 -21.97 3.20
CA ALA A 101 3.36 -21.66 4.41
C ALA A 101 2.03 -21.00 4.08
N VAL A 102 1.05 -21.14 4.98
CA VAL A 102 -0.34 -20.71 4.77
C VAL A 102 -0.82 -19.94 5.99
N GLY A 103 -1.43 -18.77 5.77
CA GLY A 103 -1.94 -17.92 6.84
C GLY A 103 -3.11 -18.57 7.58
N SER A 104 -3.35 -18.15 8.83
CA SER A 104 -4.36 -18.74 9.71
C SER A 104 -5.79 -18.71 9.16
N ASP A 105 -6.11 -17.75 8.29
CA ASP A 105 -7.45 -17.53 7.75
C ASP A 105 -7.60 -18.14 6.35
N VAL A 106 -6.58 -18.86 5.87
CA VAL A 106 -6.56 -19.46 4.53
C VAL A 106 -6.91 -20.95 4.62
N SER A 107 -7.98 -21.34 3.94
CA SER A 107 -8.44 -22.73 3.86
C SER A 107 -8.29 -23.36 2.47
N THR A 108 -8.00 -22.57 1.44
CA THR A 108 -7.99 -23.00 0.03
C THR A 108 -6.69 -23.63 -0.43
N PHE A 109 -5.61 -23.47 0.34
CA PHE A 109 -4.25 -23.93 0.02
C PHE A 109 -3.62 -24.66 1.20
N GLN A 110 -2.65 -25.52 0.90
CA GLN A 110 -1.78 -26.16 1.88
C GLN A 110 -0.32 -26.13 1.42
N ALA A 111 0.61 -26.30 2.35
CA ALA A 111 2.02 -26.44 2.00
C ALA A 111 2.23 -27.62 1.02
N GLY A 112 3.06 -27.40 -0.01
CA GLY A 112 3.29 -28.33 -1.11
C GLY A 112 2.38 -28.13 -2.32
N ASP A 113 1.30 -27.35 -2.22
CA ASP A 113 0.49 -27.01 -3.39
C ASP A 113 1.32 -26.24 -4.42
N ARG A 114 1.24 -26.64 -5.70
CA ARG A 114 1.81 -25.85 -6.80
C ARG A 114 0.82 -24.76 -7.21
N VAL A 115 1.29 -23.53 -7.27
CA VAL A 115 0.43 -22.36 -7.51
C VAL A 115 1.03 -21.40 -8.53
N ALA A 116 0.17 -20.75 -9.30
CA ALA A 116 0.49 -19.59 -10.10
C ALA A 116 -0.08 -18.35 -9.41
N CYS A 117 0.69 -17.26 -9.42
CA CYS A 117 0.41 -16.07 -8.63
C CYS A 117 0.45 -14.80 -9.49
N ALA A 118 -0.41 -13.85 -9.15
CA ALA A 118 -0.56 -12.57 -9.84
C ALA A 118 -0.45 -11.36 -8.90
N GLY A 119 -0.28 -10.19 -9.50
CA GLY A 119 -0.38 -8.89 -8.83
C GLY A 119 0.94 -8.14 -8.77
N ALA A 120 0.94 -6.90 -9.26
CA ALA A 120 2.10 -6.03 -9.19
C ALA A 120 2.40 -5.62 -7.73
N GLY A 121 3.66 -5.76 -7.32
CA GLY A 121 4.06 -5.59 -5.92
C GLY A 121 3.78 -6.81 -5.03
N ILE A 122 3.19 -7.87 -5.58
CA ILE A 122 2.80 -9.11 -4.88
C ILE A 122 3.56 -10.30 -5.48
N ALA A 123 3.24 -10.69 -6.71
CA ALA A 123 3.90 -11.75 -7.48
C ALA A 123 5.21 -11.26 -8.13
N ASN A 124 6.10 -10.72 -7.30
CA ASN A 124 7.35 -10.09 -7.71
C ASN A 124 8.37 -11.13 -8.21
N HIS A 125 9.39 -10.65 -8.92
CA HIS A 125 10.59 -11.41 -9.25
C HIS A 125 11.47 -11.58 -8.00
N ALA A 126 11.14 -12.57 -7.18
CA ALA A 126 11.81 -12.89 -5.93
C ALA A 126 11.80 -14.40 -5.68
N GLU A 127 12.76 -14.91 -4.91
CA GLU A 127 12.80 -16.33 -4.52
C GLU A 127 11.57 -16.72 -3.67
N VAL A 128 11.05 -15.81 -2.85
CA VAL A 128 9.84 -16.03 -2.05
C VAL A 128 8.90 -14.84 -2.16
N VAL A 129 7.60 -15.09 -2.34
CA VAL A 129 6.54 -14.07 -2.37
C VAL A 129 5.44 -14.37 -1.37
N SER A 130 4.81 -13.34 -0.82
CA SER A 130 3.62 -13.43 0.04
C SER A 130 2.42 -12.95 -0.77
N VAL A 131 1.48 -13.85 -1.03
CA VAL A 131 0.41 -13.64 -2.01
C VAL A 131 -0.95 -13.78 -1.33
N PRO A 132 -1.86 -12.80 -1.45
CA PRO A 132 -3.24 -12.95 -0.99
C PRO A 132 -3.93 -14.12 -1.70
N VAL A 133 -4.80 -14.84 -0.98
CA VAL A 133 -5.44 -16.07 -1.48
C VAL A 133 -6.12 -15.92 -2.85
N ASN A 134 -6.79 -14.79 -3.09
CA ASN A 134 -7.52 -14.56 -4.34
C ASN A 134 -6.60 -14.25 -5.53
N LEU A 135 -5.33 -13.95 -5.29
CA LEU A 135 -4.30 -13.69 -6.30
C LEU A 135 -3.38 -14.89 -6.54
N ALA A 136 -3.75 -16.08 -6.04
CA ALA A 136 -3.11 -17.35 -6.35
C ALA A 136 -4.13 -18.38 -6.83
N THR A 137 -3.72 -19.26 -7.75
CA THR A 137 -4.55 -20.39 -8.19
C THR A 137 -3.68 -21.65 -8.32
N LYS A 138 -4.27 -22.83 -8.12
CA LYS A 138 -3.53 -24.10 -8.20
C LYS A 138 -3.14 -24.39 -9.66
N ILE A 139 -1.92 -24.87 -9.85
CA ILE A 139 -1.44 -25.33 -11.16
C ILE A 139 -1.98 -26.74 -11.40
N PRO A 140 -2.73 -26.99 -12.50
CA PRO A 140 -3.20 -28.32 -12.86
C PRO A 140 -2.09 -29.36 -12.90
N SER A 141 -2.41 -30.63 -12.63
CA SER A 141 -1.42 -31.72 -12.65
C SER A 141 -0.77 -31.84 -14.03
N GLY A 142 0.55 -32.00 -14.08
CA GLY A 142 1.28 -32.16 -15.33
C GLY A 142 1.62 -30.86 -16.06
N LEU A 143 1.00 -29.72 -15.72
CA LEU A 143 1.39 -28.43 -16.30
C LEU A 143 2.73 -27.96 -15.72
N ASP A 144 3.63 -27.51 -16.57
CA ASP A 144 4.95 -27.03 -16.15
C ASP A 144 4.89 -25.63 -15.52
N GLY A 145 5.78 -25.37 -14.56
CA GLY A 145 5.87 -24.08 -13.87
C GLY A 145 6.24 -22.92 -14.79
N SER A 146 7.03 -23.15 -15.84
CA SER A 146 7.39 -22.12 -16.83
C SER A 146 6.18 -21.62 -17.61
N ALA A 147 5.25 -22.51 -17.97
CA ALA A 147 4.00 -22.16 -18.64
C ALA A 147 3.04 -21.47 -17.66
N ALA A 148 2.93 -21.96 -16.43
CA ALA A 148 2.10 -21.36 -15.40
C ALA A 148 2.53 -19.94 -15.03
N ALA A 149 3.81 -19.57 -15.19
CA ALA A 149 4.29 -18.20 -14.95
C ALA A 149 3.64 -17.14 -15.87
N PHE A 150 2.95 -17.53 -16.95
CA PHE A 150 2.19 -16.63 -17.83
C PHE A 150 0.82 -16.22 -17.27
N VAL A 151 0.43 -16.73 -16.09
CA VAL A 151 -0.94 -16.65 -15.56
C VAL A 151 -1.54 -15.25 -15.57
N THR A 152 -0.80 -14.20 -15.16
CA THR A 152 -1.36 -12.85 -15.10
C THR A 152 -1.65 -12.31 -16.50
N LEU A 153 -0.74 -12.51 -17.45
CA LEU A 153 -0.92 -12.03 -18.83
C LEU A 153 -1.98 -12.82 -19.58
N GLY A 154 -2.01 -14.14 -19.38
CA GLY A 154 -3.06 -15.01 -19.89
C GLY A 154 -4.44 -14.57 -19.40
N SER A 155 -4.54 -14.18 -18.14
CA SER A 155 -5.78 -13.67 -17.55
C SER A 155 -6.18 -12.29 -18.07
N ILE A 156 -5.22 -11.41 -18.36
CA ILE A 156 -5.48 -10.12 -19.01
C ILE A 156 -6.04 -10.34 -20.42
N ALA A 157 -5.43 -11.23 -21.21
CA ALA A 157 -5.92 -11.60 -22.54
C ALA A 157 -7.32 -12.24 -22.46
N MET A 158 -7.53 -13.17 -21.52
CA MET A 158 -8.82 -13.81 -21.23
C MET A 158 -9.92 -12.80 -20.94
N GLN A 159 -9.62 -11.79 -20.11
CA GLN A 159 -10.58 -10.76 -19.79
C GLN A 159 -10.93 -9.91 -21.02
N GLY A 160 -9.96 -9.64 -21.91
CA GLY A 160 -10.21 -9.00 -23.20
C GLY A 160 -11.21 -9.79 -24.06
N VAL A 161 -11.02 -11.11 -24.17
CA VAL A 161 -11.94 -12.00 -24.90
C VAL A 161 -13.33 -12.04 -24.25
N ARG A 162 -13.42 -12.12 -22.92
CA ARG A 162 -14.70 -12.11 -22.19
C ARG A 162 -15.44 -10.78 -22.33
N ARG A 163 -14.71 -9.66 -22.37
CA ARG A 163 -15.29 -8.33 -22.62
C ARG A 163 -15.78 -8.17 -24.06
N ALA A 164 -15.17 -8.86 -25.01
CA ALA A 164 -15.64 -8.89 -26.40
C ALA A 164 -16.92 -9.73 -26.57
N ASP A 165 -17.25 -10.60 -25.62
CA ASP A 165 -18.44 -11.46 -25.61
C ASP A 165 -18.62 -12.26 -26.93
N VAL A 166 -17.50 -12.80 -27.42
CA VAL A 166 -17.45 -13.48 -28.72
C VAL A 166 -18.25 -14.78 -28.73
N ARG A 167 -18.79 -15.13 -29.90
CA ARG A 167 -19.54 -16.38 -30.14
C ARG A 167 -18.81 -17.28 -31.14
N LEU A 168 -19.13 -18.57 -31.07
CA LEU A 168 -18.59 -19.59 -31.97
C LEU A 168 -18.81 -19.19 -33.44
N GLY A 169 -17.75 -19.18 -34.24
CA GLY A 169 -17.79 -18.84 -35.66
C GLY A 169 -17.64 -17.35 -36.00
N GLU A 170 -17.68 -16.45 -35.02
CA GLU A 170 -17.50 -15.01 -35.26
C GLU A 170 -16.10 -14.68 -35.79
N SER A 171 -16.01 -13.61 -36.60
CA SER A 171 -14.74 -13.05 -37.05
C SER A 171 -14.22 -12.01 -36.09
N VAL A 172 -12.99 -12.17 -35.58
CA VAL A 172 -12.43 -11.27 -34.57
C VAL A 172 -11.06 -10.76 -35.01
N CYS A 173 -10.86 -9.45 -34.97
CA CYS A 173 -9.56 -8.81 -35.26
C CYS A 173 -8.76 -8.55 -33.98
N VAL A 174 -7.45 -8.77 -34.01
CA VAL A 174 -6.51 -8.41 -32.93
C VAL A 174 -5.49 -7.40 -33.45
N ILE A 175 -5.46 -6.21 -32.86
CA ILE A 175 -4.51 -5.14 -33.24
C ILE A 175 -3.38 -5.08 -32.20
N GLY A 176 -2.17 -5.40 -32.65
CA GLY A 176 -0.95 -5.52 -31.84
C GLY A 176 -0.69 -6.97 -31.39
N LEU A 177 0.11 -7.71 -32.14
CA LEU A 177 0.46 -9.12 -31.89
C LEU A 177 1.74 -9.26 -31.05
N GLY A 178 1.92 -8.35 -30.08
CA GLY A 178 2.85 -8.56 -28.97
C GLY A 178 2.38 -9.69 -28.04
N LEU A 179 3.00 -9.83 -26.87
CA LEU A 179 2.74 -10.96 -25.97
C LEU A 179 1.23 -11.17 -25.63
N LEU A 180 0.51 -10.10 -25.28
CA LEU A 180 -0.94 -10.17 -25.05
C LEU A 180 -1.73 -10.53 -26.32
N GLY A 181 -1.32 -10.00 -27.47
CA GLY A 181 -1.96 -10.30 -28.76
C GLY A 181 -1.82 -11.77 -29.13
N GLN A 182 -0.62 -12.36 -28.97
CA GLN A 182 -0.38 -13.78 -29.23
C GLN A 182 -1.25 -14.69 -28.34
N LEU A 183 -1.40 -14.36 -27.06
CA LEU A 183 -2.28 -15.09 -26.14
C LEU A 183 -3.75 -14.90 -26.52
N THR A 184 -4.15 -13.68 -26.92
CA THR A 184 -5.52 -13.36 -27.35
C THR A 184 -5.90 -14.14 -28.60
N VAL A 185 -5.00 -14.25 -29.58
CA VAL A 185 -5.23 -15.03 -30.81
C VAL A 185 -5.54 -16.49 -30.48
N GLN A 186 -4.71 -17.11 -29.63
CA GLN A 186 -4.90 -18.50 -29.23
C GLN A 186 -6.21 -18.70 -28.48
N LEU A 187 -6.58 -17.78 -27.58
CA LEU A 187 -7.84 -17.84 -26.83
C LEU A 187 -9.06 -17.71 -27.73
N LEU A 188 -9.02 -16.80 -28.72
CA LEU A 188 -10.09 -16.65 -29.71
C LEU A 188 -10.21 -17.87 -30.62
N ALA A 189 -9.08 -18.43 -31.06
CA ALA A 189 -9.06 -19.67 -31.85
C ALA A 189 -9.62 -20.84 -31.02
N ALA A 190 -9.26 -20.94 -29.74
CA ALA A 190 -9.82 -21.92 -28.82
C ALA A 190 -11.34 -21.71 -28.60
N ALA A 191 -11.83 -20.46 -28.60
CA ALA A 191 -13.26 -20.15 -28.55
C ALA A 191 -14.01 -20.48 -29.87
N GLY A 192 -13.28 -20.91 -30.91
CA GLY A 192 -13.82 -21.27 -32.22
C GLY A 192 -14.14 -20.05 -33.09
N CYS A 193 -13.49 -18.92 -32.85
CA CYS A 193 -13.58 -17.73 -33.71
C CYS A 193 -12.63 -17.85 -34.91
N ARG A 194 -12.94 -17.13 -35.99
CA ARG A 194 -12.01 -16.89 -37.11
C ARG A 194 -11.19 -15.65 -36.77
N VAL A 195 -9.90 -15.84 -36.52
CA VAL A 195 -9.05 -14.80 -35.93
C VAL A 195 -8.23 -14.09 -37.00
N PHE A 196 -8.37 -12.78 -37.08
CA PHE A 196 -7.58 -11.92 -37.93
C PHE A 196 -6.72 -10.98 -37.09
N GLY A 197 -5.65 -10.42 -37.63
CA GLY A 197 -4.81 -9.53 -36.82
C GLY A 197 -3.66 -8.86 -37.55
N MET A 198 -3.09 -7.87 -36.88
CA MET A 198 -2.00 -7.06 -37.40
C MET A 198 -1.01 -6.69 -36.32
N ASP A 199 0.26 -6.70 -36.68
CA ASP A 199 1.36 -6.07 -35.94
C ASP A 199 2.35 -5.49 -36.93
N THR A 200 2.95 -4.35 -36.61
CA THR A 200 3.97 -3.73 -37.47
C THR A 200 5.18 -4.63 -37.70
N ASP A 201 5.44 -5.59 -36.81
CA ASP A 201 6.48 -6.60 -36.94
C ASP A 201 5.93 -7.87 -37.63
N ALA A 202 6.36 -8.11 -38.87
CA ALA A 202 5.95 -9.26 -39.67
C ALA A 202 6.29 -10.61 -39.00
N ALA A 203 7.36 -10.69 -38.20
CA ALA A 203 7.71 -11.92 -37.50
C ALA A 203 6.66 -12.29 -36.43
N ARG A 204 6.00 -11.30 -35.82
CA ARG A 204 4.90 -11.52 -34.87
C ARG A 204 3.63 -11.97 -35.57
N VAL A 205 3.37 -11.48 -36.78
CA VAL A 205 2.25 -11.96 -37.61
C VAL A 205 2.46 -13.44 -37.94
N GLU A 206 3.67 -13.83 -38.35
CA GLU A 206 3.97 -15.23 -38.68
C GLU A 206 3.90 -16.14 -37.44
N LEU A 207 4.43 -15.69 -36.31
CA LEU A 207 4.27 -16.41 -35.04
C LEU A 207 2.79 -16.60 -34.70
N ALA A 208 1.96 -15.57 -34.86
CA ALA A 208 0.52 -15.67 -34.61
C ALA A 208 -0.18 -16.66 -35.55
N ARG A 209 0.25 -16.75 -36.82
CA ARG A 209 -0.25 -17.78 -37.76
C ARG A 209 0.02 -19.18 -37.27
N SER A 210 1.22 -19.44 -36.76
CA SER A 210 1.55 -20.74 -36.15
C SER A 210 0.73 -21.06 -34.87
N LEU A 211 0.06 -20.05 -34.30
CA LEU A 211 -0.69 -20.11 -33.05
C LEU A 211 -2.21 -19.90 -33.24
N GLY A 212 -2.72 -19.99 -34.47
CA GLY A 212 -4.18 -19.98 -34.74
C GLY A 212 -4.72 -18.72 -35.39
N LEU A 213 -3.87 -17.80 -35.86
CA LEU A 213 -4.30 -16.68 -36.69
C LEU A 213 -4.75 -17.18 -38.08
N THR A 214 -6.00 -16.93 -38.43
CA THR A 214 -6.58 -17.27 -39.75
C THR A 214 -6.00 -16.39 -40.86
N GLY A 215 -5.85 -15.09 -40.61
CA GLY A 215 -5.29 -14.15 -41.60
C GLY A 215 -4.76 -12.87 -40.96
N GLY A 216 -3.61 -12.39 -41.41
CA GLY A 216 -3.05 -11.15 -40.88
C GLY A 216 -1.90 -10.60 -41.70
N ASP A 217 -1.56 -9.35 -41.45
CA ASP A 217 -0.51 -8.65 -42.19
C ASP A 217 0.15 -7.59 -41.30
N SER A 218 1.32 -7.10 -41.69
CA SER A 218 1.97 -5.97 -41.03
C SER A 218 1.47 -4.60 -41.50
N SER A 219 0.72 -4.56 -42.60
CA SER A 219 0.05 -3.38 -43.15
C SER A 219 -1.44 -3.36 -42.82
N ALA A 220 -1.92 -2.19 -42.41
CA ALA A 220 -3.34 -1.97 -42.15
C ALA A 220 -4.21 -2.17 -43.41
N ASP A 221 -3.72 -1.78 -44.59
CA ASP A 221 -4.49 -1.86 -45.84
C ASP A 221 -4.56 -3.29 -46.38
N SER A 222 -3.48 -4.06 -46.21
CA SER A 222 -3.48 -5.50 -46.47
C SER A 222 -4.44 -6.23 -45.53
N LEU A 223 -4.41 -5.92 -44.23
CA LEU A 223 -5.35 -6.49 -43.26
C LEU A 223 -6.81 -6.18 -43.61
N LYS A 224 -7.13 -4.93 -43.99
CA LYS A 224 -8.47 -4.55 -44.44
C LYS A 224 -8.90 -5.37 -45.65
N SER A 225 -8.02 -5.58 -46.62
CA SER A 225 -8.29 -6.37 -47.83
C SER A 225 -8.57 -7.84 -47.49
N ILE A 226 -7.72 -8.45 -46.66
CA ILE A 226 -7.88 -9.83 -46.16
C ILE A 226 -9.23 -9.98 -45.44
N LEU A 227 -9.54 -9.05 -44.52
CA LEU A 227 -10.77 -9.09 -43.74
C LEU A 227 -12.01 -8.89 -44.63
N THR A 228 -11.96 -7.95 -45.57
CA THR A 228 -13.03 -7.67 -46.53
C THR A 228 -13.37 -8.92 -47.34
N GLN A 229 -12.35 -9.61 -47.85
CA GLN A 229 -12.54 -10.85 -48.60
C GLN A 229 -13.12 -11.96 -47.70
N ALA A 230 -12.58 -12.15 -46.50
CA ALA A 230 -13.00 -13.22 -45.59
C ALA A 230 -14.38 -13.00 -44.93
N THR A 231 -14.89 -11.77 -44.95
CA THR A 231 -16.16 -11.37 -44.32
C THR A 231 -17.19 -10.88 -45.33
N ALA A 232 -16.95 -11.05 -46.64
CA ALA A 232 -17.79 -10.54 -47.72
C ALA A 232 -18.15 -9.03 -47.54
N GLY A 233 -17.16 -8.25 -47.12
CA GLY A 233 -17.28 -6.81 -46.90
C GLY A 233 -17.95 -6.36 -45.61
N GLN A 234 -18.37 -7.29 -44.74
CA GLN A 234 -19.06 -6.93 -43.50
C GLN A 234 -18.12 -6.36 -42.43
N GLY A 235 -16.86 -6.83 -42.38
CA GLY A 235 -15.92 -6.53 -41.30
C GLY A 235 -16.00 -7.52 -40.13
N ALA A 236 -15.18 -7.31 -39.11
CA ALA A 236 -15.10 -8.18 -37.93
C ALA A 236 -16.26 -7.92 -36.95
N ASP A 237 -16.78 -8.98 -36.32
CA ASP A 237 -17.78 -8.92 -35.25
C ASP A 237 -17.24 -8.22 -33.99
N ALA A 238 -15.95 -8.41 -33.72
CA ALA A 238 -15.23 -7.70 -32.68
C ALA A 238 -13.79 -7.39 -33.08
N THR A 239 -13.24 -6.30 -32.53
CA THR A 239 -11.81 -6.00 -32.59
C THR A 239 -11.25 -5.80 -31.18
N ILE A 240 -10.18 -6.53 -30.84
CA ILE A 240 -9.47 -6.43 -29.56
C ILE A 240 -8.14 -5.73 -29.79
N ILE A 241 -7.90 -4.62 -29.08
CA ILE A 241 -6.68 -3.81 -29.18
C ILE A 241 -5.74 -4.19 -28.04
N THR A 242 -4.64 -4.86 -28.37
CA THR A 242 -3.57 -5.28 -27.45
C THR A 242 -2.27 -4.49 -27.65
N ALA A 243 -2.26 -3.54 -28.59
CA ALA A 243 -1.14 -2.64 -28.85
C ALA A 243 -0.79 -1.74 -27.66
N SER A 244 0.45 -1.27 -27.61
CA SER A 244 0.95 -0.32 -26.62
C SER A 244 1.64 0.85 -27.32
N THR A 245 0.96 1.99 -27.40
CA THR A 245 1.44 3.22 -28.06
C THR A 245 0.72 4.45 -27.52
N GLY A 246 1.33 5.64 -27.61
CA GLY A 246 0.63 6.90 -27.30
C GLY A 246 -0.38 7.32 -28.38
N SER A 247 -0.32 6.73 -29.57
CA SER A 247 -1.19 7.09 -30.70
C SER A 247 -2.59 6.50 -30.58
N SER A 248 -3.57 7.22 -31.14
CA SER A 248 -4.95 6.75 -31.35
C SER A 248 -5.14 5.93 -32.65
N ASP A 249 -4.07 5.71 -33.44
CA ASP A 249 -4.13 4.92 -34.68
C ASP A 249 -4.74 3.52 -34.51
N PRO A 250 -4.39 2.73 -33.47
CA PRO A 250 -5.00 1.42 -33.27
C PRO A 250 -6.51 1.51 -33.07
N THR A 251 -6.97 2.55 -32.35
CA THR A 251 -8.38 2.81 -32.07
C THR A 251 -9.12 3.21 -33.36
N ARG A 252 -8.52 4.10 -34.17
CA ARG A 252 -9.06 4.48 -35.49
C ARG A 252 -9.17 3.28 -36.42
N LEU A 253 -8.12 2.47 -36.51
CA LEU A 253 -8.11 1.27 -37.33
C LEU A 253 -9.21 0.29 -36.89
N ALA A 254 -9.41 0.10 -35.58
CA ALA A 254 -10.46 -0.77 -35.06
C ALA A 254 -11.87 -0.33 -35.49
N PHE A 255 -12.16 0.98 -35.57
CA PHE A 255 -13.44 1.47 -36.08
C PHE A 255 -13.70 1.06 -37.53
N HIS A 256 -12.65 1.09 -38.36
CA HIS A 256 -12.76 0.70 -39.77
C HIS A 256 -12.91 -0.80 -39.96
N LEU A 257 -12.16 -1.62 -39.21
CA LEU A 257 -12.19 -3.07 -39.32
C LEU A 257 -13.46 -3.70 -38.75
N THR A 258 -14.04 -3.08 -37.73
CA THR A 258 -15.22 -3.61 -37.05
C THR A 258 -16.50 -3.33 -37.85
N ARG A 259 -17.42 -4.29 -37.89
CA ARG A 259 -18.70 -4.15 -38.60
C ARG A 259 -19.63 -3.15 -37.91
N LYS A 260 -20.74 -2.84 -38.58
CA LYS A 260 -21.87 -2.12 -37.97
C LYS A 260 -22.42 -2.94 -36.79
N LYS A 261 -22.69 -2.32 -35.64
CA LYS A 261 -23.09 -2.98 -34.38
C LYS A 261 -22.06 -4.00 -33.84
N GLY A 262 -20.79 -3.86 -34.22
CA GLY A 262 -19.70 -4.67 -33.67
C GLY A 262 -19.10 -4.06 -32.41
N ARG A 263 -18.22 -4.81 -31.76
CA ARG A 263 -17.63 -4.44 -30.45
C ARG A 263 -16.13 -4.18 -30.57
N ILE A 264 -15.65 -3.10 -29.96
CA ILE A 264 -14.23 -2.77 -29.88
C ILE A 264 -13.79 -2.82 -28.42
N VAL A 265 -12.78 -3.62 -28.12
CA VAL A 265 -12.29 -3.81 -26.75
C VAL A 265 -10.85 -3.35 -26.63
N VAL A 266 -10.59 -2.35 -25.80
CA VAL A 266 -9.23 -1.91 -25.47
C VAL A 266 -8.70 -2.70 -24.29
N VAL A 267 -7.59 -3.40 -24.52
CA VAL A 267 -6.83 -4.14 -23.49
C VAL A 267 -5.46 -3.50 -23.25
N GLY A 268 -4.80 -3.09 -24.34
CA GLY A 268 -3.50 -2.43 -24.29
C GLY A 268 -3.57 -0.94 -23.90
N ALA A 269 -2.42 -0.29 -23.88
CA ALA A 269 -2.31 1.14 -23.59
C ALA A 269 -2.21 1.94 -24.90
N VAL A 270 -3.32 2.53 -25.34
CA VAL A 270 -3.43 3.30 -26.60
C VAL A 270 -4.02 4.68 -26.39
N GLY A 271 -3.83 5.59 -27.36
CA GLY A 271 -4.57 6.85 -27.41
C GLY A 271 -6.08 6.60 -27.60
N LEU A 272 -6.89 7.42 -26.93
CA LEU A 272 -8.36 7.32 -26.88
C LEU A 272 -9.05 8.56 -27.46
N GLU A 273 -8.42 9.25 -28.41
CA GLU A 273 -9.05 10.34 -29.14
C GLU A 273 -9.99 9.74 -30.19
N LEU A 274 -11.28 9.64 -29.87
CA LEU A 274 -12.27 8.96 -30.70
C LEU A 274 -12.90 9.91 -31.72
N GLU A 275 -13.01 9.45 -32.97
CA GLU A 275 -13.71 10.18 -34.03
C GLU A 275 -15.21 9.84 -34.02
N ARG A 276 -16.06 10.86 -33.88
CA ARG A 276 -17.51 10.67 -33.74
C ARG A 276 -18.15 10.04 -34.98
N SER A 277 -17.88 10.53 -36.18
CA SER A 277 -18.61 10.12 -37.38
C SER A 277 -18.47 8.63 -37.70
N PRO A 278 -17.25 8.05 -37.76
CA PRO A 278 -17.08 6.61 -38.03
C PRO A 278 -17.77 5.73 -36.98
N PHE A 279 -17.72 6.14 -35.71
CA PHE A 279 -18.33 5.41 -34.60
C PHE A 279 -19.86 5.50 -34.62
N TYR A 280 -20.40 6.69 -34.89
CA TYR A 280 -21.83 6.96 -34.93
C TYR A 280 -22.52 6.27 -36.12
N GLU A 281 -21.92 6.30 -37.30
CA GLU A 281 -22.48 5.68 -38.52
C GLU A 281 -22.61 4.15 -38.40
N LYS A 282 -21.62 3.53 -37.74
CA LYS A 282 -21.60 2.08 -37.51
C LYS A 282 -22.27 1.66 -36.20
N GLU A 283 -22.61 2.60 -35.32
CA GLU A 283 -23.24 2.34 -34.03
C GLU A 283 -22.55 1.19 -33.26
N GLN A 284 -21.22 1.31 -33.12
CA GLN A 284 -20.38 0.29 -32.49
C GLN A 284 -20.37 0.44 -30.97
N ASP A 285 -20.06 -0.65 -30.27
CA ASP A 285 -19.76 -0.59 -28.84
C ASP A 285 -18.26 -0.38 -28.63
N PHE A 286 -17.90 0.58 -27.78
CA PHE A 286 -16.51 0.81 -27.36
C PHE A 286 -16.34 0.47 -25.89
N LEU A 287 -15.50 -0.54 -25.60
CA LEU A 287 -15.37 -1.16 -24.30
C LEU A 287 -13.93 -1.11 -23.82
N ILE A 288 -13.74 -0.88 -22.51
CA ILE A 288 -12.46 -1.05 -21.83
C ILE A 288 -12.43 -2.41 -21.12
N SER A 289 -11.26 -3.06 -21.16
CA SER A 289 -10.94 -4.24 -20.36
C SER A 289 -10.10 -3.85 -19.14
N CYS A 290 -10.60 -4.11 -17.94
CA CYS A 290 -9.89 -3.82 -16.70
C CYS A 290 -8.94 -4.98 -16.34
N SER A 291 -7.67 -4.89 -16.74
CA SER A 291 -6.62 -5.84 -16.35
C SER A 291 -7.07 -7.31 -16.55
N TYR A 292 -6.92 -8.16 -15.54
CA TYR A 292 -7.36 -9.55 -15.51
C TYR A 292 -8.76 -9.74 -14.90
N GLY A 293 -9.57 -8.68 -14.78
CA GLY A 293 -11.01 -8.75 -14.58
C GLY A 293 -11.57 -8.30 -13.23
N PRO A 294 -12.84 -8.63 -12.94
CA PRO A 294 -13.53 -8.31 -11.68
C PRO A 294 -12.77 -8.79 -10.45
N GLY A 295 -12.64 -7.91 -9.45
CA GLY A 295 -11.74 -8.05 -8.30
C GLY A 295 -10.61 -7.02 -8.32
N ARG A 296 -10.19 -6.58 -9.52
CA ARG A 296 -9.14 -5.57 -9.65
C ARG A 296 -9.55 -4.26 -9.02
N TYR A 297 -8.68 -3.67 -8.21
CA TYR A 297 -8.91 -2.41 -7.49
C TYR A 297 -9.99 -2.50 -6.40
N ASP A 298 -10.43 -3.70 -6.03
CA ASP A 298 -11.26 -3.95 -4.86
C ASP A 298 -10.38 -4.52 -3.73
N ALA A 299 -10.13 -3.71 -2.71
CA ALA A 299 -9.29 -4.10 -1.57
C ALA A 299 -9.91 -5.25 -0.76
N SER A 300 -11.24 -5.41 -0.75
CA SER A 300 -11.92 -6.50 -0.05
C SER A 300 -11.67 -7.84 -0.75
N TYR A 301 -11.60 -7.80 -2.09
CA TYR A 301 -11.28 -8.96 -2.91
C TYR A 301 -9.78 -9.28 -2.90
N GLU A 302 -8.92 -8.33 -3.30
CA GLU A 302 -7.47 -8.58 -3.49
C GLU A 302 -6.77 -8.78 -2.15
N ALA A 303 -6.90 -7.85 -1.19
CA ALA A 303 -6.22 -7.94 0.10
C ALA A 303 -7.07 -8.61 1.18
N GLY A 304 -8.40 -8.45 1.11
CA GLY A 304 -9.33 -8.98 2.09
C GLY A 304 -9.66 -10.46 1.91
N GLY A 305 -9.33 -11.05 0.76
CA GLY A 305 -9.55 -12.46 0.45
C GLY A 305 -11.03 -12.84 0.29
N GLN A 306 -11.93 -11.87 0.09
CA GLN A 306 -13.37 -12.10 -0.04
C GLN A 306 -13.75 -12.26 -1.52
N ASP A 307 -14.13 -13.46 -1.96
CA ASP A 307 -14.63 -13.67 -3.32
C ASP A 307 -16.04 -13.10 -3.49
N TYR A 308 -16.41 -12.79 -4.73
CA TYR A 308 -17.77 -12.42 -5.07
C TYR A 308 -18.67 -13.66 -5.11
N PRO A 309 -19.95 -13.52 -4.73
CA PRO A 309 -20.95 -14.55 -4.94
C PRO A 309 -20.92 -15.08 -6.39
N PHE A 310 -20.66 -16.38 -6.55
CA PHE A 310 -20.38 -17.00 -7.84
C PHE A 310 -21.46 -16.74 -8.89
N ALA A 311 -22.73 -16.76 -8.47
CA ALA A 311 -23.89 -16.55 -9.34
C ALA A 311 -23.98 -15.12 -9.93
N TYR A 312 -23.38 -14.13 -9.28
CA TYR A 312 -23.45 -12.72 -9.71
C TYR A 312 -22.20 -12.30 -10.50
N VAL A 313 -21.04 -12.82 -10.11
CA VAL A 313 -19.79 -12.56 -10.82
C VAL A 313 -19.17 -13.91 -11.12
N ARG A 314 -19.41 -14.45 -12.32
CA ARG A 314 -18.90 -15.77 -12.73
C ARG A 314 -17.39 -15.79 -12.94
N TRP A 315 -16.82 -14.66 -13.37
CA TRP A 315 -15.45 -14.54 -13.84
C TRP A 315 -14.73 -13.45 -13.08
N THR A 316 -14.03 -13.84 -12.02
CA THR A 316 -13.12 -12.96 -11.28
C THR A 316 -11.70 -13.09 -11.81
N GLU A 317 -10.81 -12.22 -11.33
CA GLU A 317 -9.36 -12.33 -11.51
C GLU A 317 -8.86 -13.77 -11.29
N ASN A 318 -9.25 -14.40 -10.19
CA ASN A 318 -8.84 -15.76 -9.86
C ASN A 318 -9.35 -16.81 -10.86
N ARG A 319 -10.62 -16.70 -11.24
CA ARG A 319 -11.26 -17.64 -12.17
C ARG A 319 -10.82 -17.43 -13.62
N ASN A 320 -10.36 -16.23 -13.98
CA ASN A 320 -9.60 -15.98 -15.22
C ASN A 320 -8.26 -16.73 -15.19
N MET A 321 -7.52 -16.65 -14.08
CA MET A 321 -6.25 -17.38 -13.90
C MET A 321 -6.45 -18.89 -14.00
N ALA A 322 -7.40 -19.45 -13.25
CA ALA A 322 -7.68 -20.88 -13.26
C ALA A 322 -8.03 -21.37 -14.68
N SER A 323 -8.95 -20.68 -15.36
CA SER A 323 -9.38 -21.05 -16.72
C SER A 323 -8.25 -20.95 -17.74
N PHE A 324 -7.34 -19.99 -17.61
CA PHE A 324 -6.16 -19.91 -18.46
C PHE A 324 -5.21 -21.09 -18.26
N LEU A 325 -4.96 -21.49 -17.00
CA LEU A 325 -4.12 -22.65 -16.70
C LEU A 325 -4.74 -23.97 -17.17
N GLU A 326 -6.06 -24.12 -17.07
CA GLU A 326 -6.79 -25.29 -17.59
C GLU A 326 -6.57 -25.43 -19.10
N LEU A 327 -6.72 -24.36 -19.87
CA LEU A 327 -6.49 -24.38 -21.32
C LEU A 327 -5.02 -24.68 -21.70
N LEU A 328 -4.06 -24.26 -20.88
CA LEU A 328 -2.66 -24.66 -21.04
C LEU A 328 -2.46 -26.15 -20.77
N ALA A 329 -3.07 -26.67 -19.70
CA ALA A 329 -2.99 -28.09 -19.35
C ALA A 329 -3.66 -28.98 -20.41
N GLU A 330 -4.74 -28.52 -21.03
CA GLU A 330 -5.39 -29.17 -22.18
C GLU A 330 -4.59 -29.07 -23.49
N GLY A 331 -3.46 -28.35 -23.50
CA GLY A 331 -2.62 -28.16 -24.69
C GLY A 331 -3.25 -27.25 -25.75
N ARG A 332 -4.34 -26.54 -25.43
CA ARG A 332 -5.04 -25.61 -26.33
C ARG A 332 -4.30 -24.30 -26.49
N LEU A 333 -3.43 -23.96 -25.54
CA LEU A 333 -2.56 -22.79 -25.55
C LEU A 333 -1.10 -23.24 -25.46
N LYS A 334 -0.20 -22.53 -26.14
CA LYS A 334 1.24 -22.80 -26.18
C LYS A 334 2.00 -21.53 -25.79
N THR A 335 2.78 -21.63 -24.72
CA THR A 335 3.67 -20.54 -24.24
C THR A 335 5.10 -20.69 -24.72
N GLY A 336 5.57 -21.92 -24.99
CA GLY A 336 6.94 -22.21 -25.43
C GLY A 336 7.42 -21.32 -26.58
N PRO A 337 6.68 -21.21 -27.70
CA PRO A 337 7.06 -20.34 -28.83
C PRO A 337 7.14 -18.84 -28.49
N LEU A 338 6.58 -18.40 -27.36
CA LEU A 338 6.59 -17.01 -26.92
C LEU A 338 7.83 -16.67 -26.08
N VAL A 339 8.49 -17.68 -25.52
CA VAL A 339 9.68 -17.52 -24.65
C VAL A 339 10.92 -17.42 -25.52
N GLY A 340 11.64 -16.30 -25.43
CA GLY A 340 12.91 -16.13 -26.14
C GLY A 340 14.08 -16.79 -25.42
N LYS A 341 14.23 -16.51 -24.12
CA LYS A 341 15.32 -17.04 -23.29
C LYS A 341 14.89 -17.14 -21.84
N THR A 342 15.54 -18.05 -21.12
CA THR A 342 15.39 -18.23 -19.67
C THR A 342 16.71 -17.88 -18.98
N PHE A 343 16.65 -17.13 -17.89
CA PHE A 343 17.81 -16.74 -17.09
C PHE A 343 17.62 -17.14 -15.62
N PRO A 344 18.67 -17.51 -14.89
CA PRO A 344 18.58 -17.55 -13.43
C PRO A 344 18.35 -16.13 -12.88
N VAL A 345 17.64 -16.01 -11.74
CA VAL A 345 17.34 -14.70 -11.11
C VAL A 345 18.60 -13.85 -10.85
N SER A 346 19.76 -14.47 -10.61
CA SER A 346 21.05 -13.77 -10.44
C SER A 346 21.50 -13.02 -11.69
N GLN A 347 20.97 -13.36 -12.87
CA GLN A 347 21.25 -12.72 -14.15
C GLN A 347 20.07 -11.86 -14.63
N ALA A 348 19.17 -11.45 -13.74
CA ALA A 348 18.02 -10.62 -14.13
C ALA A 348 18.46 -9.34 -14.85
N GLU A 349 19.57 -8.70 -14.46
CA GLU A 349 20.09 -7.51 -15.17
C GLU A 349 20.36 -7.77 -16.65
N GLU A 350 20.89 -8.94 -17.00
CA GLU A 350 21.11 -9.36 -18.39
C GLU A 350 19.79 -9.65 -19.11
N ALA A 351 18.83 -10.26 -18.41
CA ALA A 351 17.49 -10.53 -18.93
C ALA A 351 16.78 -9.25 -19.39
N TYR A 352 16.83 -8.18 -18.59
CA TYR A 352 16.26 -6.89 -19.00
C TYR A 352 17.07 -6.19 -20.08
N ARG A 353 18.40 -6.32 -20.07
CA ARG A 353 19.26 -5.77 -21.13
C ARG A 353 18.90 -6.35 -22.49
N LEU A 354 18.71 -7.68 -22.55
CA LEU A 354 18.23 -8.37 -23.76
C LEU A 354 16.93 -7.76 -24.29
N LEU A 355 15.98 -7.44 -23.41
CA LEU A 355 14.70 -6.84 -23.80
C LEU A 355 14.79 -5.38 -24.24
N GLN A 356 15.82 -4.65 -23.80
CA GLN A 356 16.03 -3.24 -24.12
C GLN A 356 16.83 -3.05 -25.40
N GLU A 357 17.89 -3.83 -25.59
CA GLU A 357 18.94 -3.60 -26.60
C GLU A 357 18.81 -4.49 -27.85
N SER A 358 18.03 -5.56 -27.81
CA SER A 358 17.89 -6.46 -28.96
C SER A 358 17.12 -5.83 -30.12
N GLU A 359 17.64 -5.99 -31.34
CA GLU A 359 16.94 -5.64 -32.60
C GLU A 359 15.66 -6.47 -32.77
N THR A 360 15.70 -7.77 -32.39
CA THR A 360 14.57 -8.70 -32.38
C THR A 360 14.15 -9.02 -30.95
N LYS A 361 13.39 -8.10 -30.35
CA LYS A 361 12.96 -8.22 -28.94
C LYS A 361 12.10 -9.48 -28.74
N PRO A 362 12.55 -10.44 -27.91
CA PRO A 362 11.73 -11.61 -27.63
C PRO A 362 10.46 -11.18 -26.88
N LEU A 363 9.33 -11.86 -27.15
CA LEU A 363 8.05 -11.45 -26.55
C LEU A 363 8.04 -11.63 -25.03
N ALA A 364 8.67 -12.70 -24.54
CA ALA A 364 8.77 -13.06 -23.14
C ALA A 364 10.18 -13.53 -22.78
N VAL A 365 10.60 -13.24 -21.54
CA VAL A 365 11.79 -13.82 -20.90
C VAL A 365 11.38 -14.40 -19.56
N LEU A 366 11.87 -15.61 -19.26
CA LEU A 366 11.61 -16.26 -17.97
C LEU A 366 12.80 -16.10 -17.04
N LEU A 367 12.52 -15.92 -15.75
CA LEU A 367 13.49 -16.09 -14.68
C LEU A 367 13.25 -17.40 -13.95
N THR A 368 14.31 -18.14 -13.67
CA THR A 368 14.32 -19.33 -12.81
C THR A 368 14.98 -19.05 -11.47
N TYR A 369 14.57 -19.83 -10.48
CA TYR A 369 15.00 -19.67 -9.09
C TYR A 369 15.53 -20.99 -8.55
N PRO A 370 16.50 -20.96 -7.62
CA PRO A 370 16.99 -22.17 -6.97
C PRO A 370 15.87 -22.83 -6.13
N SER A 371 15.81 -24.16 -6.14
CA SER A 371 14.86 -24.95 -5.36
C SER A 371 15.52 -25.61 -4.15
N GLY A 372 14.75 -25.90 -3.09
CA GLY A 372 15.17 -26.71 -1.94
C GLY A 372 15.50 -25.93 -0.66
N GLU A 373 16.11 -26.61 0.34
CA GLU A 373 16.37 -26.03 1.68
C GLU A 373 17.17 -24.73 1.69
N SER A 374 17.98 -24.48 0.65
CA SER A 374 18.71 -23.22 0.48
C SER A 374 17.78 -22.01 0.25
N ALA A 375 16.60 -22.20 -0.34
CA ALA A 375 15.59 -21.16 -0.56
C ALA A 375 14.67 -20.98 0.67
N ARG A 376 14.55 -22.01 1.52
CA ARG A 376 13.76 -22.01 2.77
C ARG A 376 14.43 -21.33 3.96
N LYS A 377 15.68 -20.90 3.83
CA LYS A 377 16.27 -20.02 4.83
C LYS A 377 15.49 -18.71 4.76
N THR A 378 14.50 -18.56 5.64
CA THR A 378 14.13 -17.28 6.25
C THR A 378 15.39 -16.78 6.94
N ALA A 379 16.35 -16.32 6.13
CA ALA A 379 17.67 -16.04 6.64
C ALA A 379 17.46 -14.84 7.58
N PRO A 380 17.80 -14.99 8.86
CA PRO A 380 17.86 -13.84 9.73
C PRO A 380 18.74 -12.82 9.04
N VAL A 381 18.26 -11.59 9.04
CA VAL A 381 19.06 -10.40 9.30
C VAL A 381 20.54 -10.75 9.50
N VAL A 382 21.41 -10.22 8.62
CA VAL A 382 22.86 -10.29 8.82
C VAL A 382 23.19 -9.73 10.21
N THR A 383 23.40 -10.62 11.17
CA THR A 383 23.99 -10.30 12.46
C THR A 383 25.49 -10.40 12.31
N ALA A 384 26.14 -9.25 12.09
CA ALA A 384 27.54 -9.07 12.44
C ALA A 384 27.81 -7.60 12.80
N GLY A 385 27.87 -7.32 14.10
CA GLY A 385 28.94 -6.50 14.68
C GLY A 385 29.09 -5.04 14.22
N ALA A 386 28.01 -4.32 13.90
CA ALA A 386 28.15 -2.86 13.84
C ALA A 386 28.52 -2.36 15.26
N ALA A 387 29.65 -1.68 15.38
CA ALA A 387 30.09 -1.09 16.65
C ALA A 387 28.96 -0.21 17.22
N ARG A 388 28.72 -0.31 18.53
CA ARG A 388 27.72 0.53 19.23
C ARG A 388 28.14 2.00 19.09
N LYS A 389 27.39 2.78 18.31
CA LYS A 389 27.68 4.22 18.08
C LYS A 389 26.92 5.13 19.05
N ALA A 390 25.93 4.60 19.75
CA ALA A 390 25.08 5.34 20.68
C ALA A 390 24.65 4.48 21.88
N PRO A 391 24.22 5.11 23.00
CA PRO A 391 23.67 4.42 24.16
C PRO A 391 22.50 3.50 23.86
N ILE A 392 21.64 3.79 22.87
CA ILE A 392 20.46 2.97 22.57
C ILE A 392 20.51 2.46 21.14
N ARG A 393 20.36 1.14 20.95
CA ARG A 393 20.12 0.50 19.66
C ARG A 393 18.63 0.30 19.45
N LEU A 394 18.07 1.05 18.51
CA LEU A 394 16.64 1.09 18.22
C LEU A 394 16.30 0.22 17.01
N GLY A 395 15.30 -0.65 17.15
CA GLY A 395 14.63 -1.30 16.03
C GLY A 395 13.43 -0.47 15.55
N LEU A 396 13.38 -0.11 14.27
CA LEU A 396 12.23 0.59 13.69
C LEU A 396 11.24 -0.43 13.11
N ILE A 397 10.04 -0.54 13.67
CA ILE A 397 8.95 -1.40 13.19
C ILE A 397 7.90 -0.52 12.53
N GLY A 398 7.72 -0.64 11.22
CA GLY A 398 6.82 0.21 10.44
C GLY A 398 7.54 1.44 9.90
N ALA A 399 7.96 1.36 8.64
CA ALA A 399 8.65 2.45 7.96
C ALA A 399 7.73 3.22 7.00
N GLY A 400 6.53 3.58 7.49
CA GLY A 400 5.53 4.32 6.75
C GLY A 400 5.89 5.81 6.54
N ASN A 401 5.02 6.56 5.88
CA ASN A 401 5.25 7.99 5.61
C ASN A 401 5.48 8.81 6.88
N PHE A 402 4.77 8.50 7.97
CA PHE A 402 4.94 9.22 9.24
C PHE A 402 6.35 8.99 9.80
N ALA A 403 6.79 7.74 9.93
CA ALA A 403 8.16 7.42 10.31
C ALA A 403 9.21 8.13 9.43
N LYS A 404 9.06 8.06 8.09
CA LYS A 404 9.99 8.69 7.14
C LYS A 404 10.06 10.22 7.31
N THR A 405 8.93 10.88 7.58
CA THR A 405 8.83 12.36 7.55
C THR A 405 8.86 13.03 8.91
N MET A 406 8.72 12.27 10.01
CA MET A 406 8.71 12.76 11.39
C MET A 406 9.77 12.08 12.25
N HIS A 407 9.75 10.75 12.37
CA HIS A 407 10.68 10.06 13.26
C HIS A 407 12.11 10.05 12.75
N LEU A 408 12.36 9.73 11.48
CA LEU A 408 13.74 9.63 10.96
C LEU A 408 14.53 10.94 11.10
N PRO A 409 13.98 12.13 10.75
CA PRO A 409 14.68 13.40 11.00
C PRO A 409 14.96 13.67 12.48
N ASN A 410 13.98 13.40 13.36
CA ASN A 410 14.14 13.64 14.79
C ASN A 410 15.15 12.68 15.45
N LEU A 411 15.13 11.40 15.06
CA LEU A 411 16.10 10.40 15.53
C LEU A 411 17.53 10.73 15.07
N ARG A 412 17.69 11.29 13.86
CA ARG A 412 19.00 11.81 13.41
C ARG A 412 19.47 12.99 14.26
N ALA A 413 18.58 13.90 14.65
CA ALA A 413 18.94 14.99 15.58
C ALA A 413 19.36 14.47 16.96
N LEU A 414 18.99 13.24 17.31
CA LEU A 414 19.32 12.56 18.57
C LEU A 414 20.38 11.45 18.41
N GLU A 415 21.19 11.48 17.34
CA GLU A 415 22.15 10.41 17.02
C GLU A 415 23.19 10.11 18.12
N LYS A 416 23.43 11.07 19.03
CA LYS A 416 24.28 10.88 20.21
C LYS A 416 23.65 9.96 21.27
N LYS A 417 22.32 9.86 21.31
CA LYS A 417 21.55 9.04 22.25
C LYS A 417 21.08 7.73 21.62
N VAL A 418 20.79 7.71 20.32
CA VAL A 418 20.18 6.57 19.64
C VAL A 418 20.79 6.26 18.27
N GLN A 419 20.92 4.97 17.97
CA GLN A 419 21.28 4.44 16.66
C GLN A 419 20.18 3.48 16.17
N ILE A 420 19.63 3.73 14.98
CA ILE A 420 18.70 2.79 14.33
C ILE A 420 19.54 1.60 13.83
N SER A 421 19.37 0.44 14.48
CA SER A 421 20.19 -0.75 14.22
C SER A 421 19.49 -1.73 13.27
N ALA A 422 18.15 -1.78 13.30
CA ALA A 422 17.34 -2.63 12.47
C ALA A 422 16.09 -1.91 11.95
N VAL A 423 15.61 -2.29 10.76
CA VAL A 423 14.37 -1.79 10.18
C VAL A 423 13.47 -2.96 9.75
N CYS A 424 12.26 -3.01 10.30
CA CYS A 424 11.19 -3.91 9.90
C CYS A 424 10.11 -3.14 9.13
N ALA A 425 9.73 -3.62 7.95
CA ALA A 425 8.65 -3.04 7.16
C ALA A 425 7.84 -4.12 6.44
N ALA A 426 6.60 -3.80 6.07
CA ALA A 426 5.69 -4.72 5.38
C ALA A 426 6.24 -5.26 4.05
N THR A 427 7.16 -4.52 3.40
CA THR A 427 7.85 -5.00 2.21
C THR A 427 9.36 -4.91 2.38
N ALA A 428 10.06 -5.90 1.83
CA ALA A 428 11.51 -6.00 1.90
C ALA A 428 12.20 -4.81 1.22
N GLY A 429 11.66 -4.32 0.09
CA GLY A 429 12.16 -3.14 -0.61
C GLY A 429 12.08 -1.85 0.24
N THR A 430 10.98 -1.65 0.99
CA THR A 430 10.88 -0.53 1.92
C THR A 430 11.87 -0.68 3.08
N ALA A 431 11.98 -1.87 3.68
CA ALA A 431 12.94 -2.12 4.77
C ALA A 431 14.39 -1.82 4.33
N ALA A 432 14.80 -2.37 3.19
CA ALA A 432 16.14 -2.17 2.62
C ALA A 432 16.42 -0.70 2.26
N THR A 433 15.44 0.00 1.69
CA THR A 433 15.56 1.43 1.37
C THR A 433 15.85 2.25 2.62
N ILE A 434 15.06 2.04 3.68
CA ILE A 434 15.16 2.84 4.90
C ILE A 434 16.40 2.45 5.71
N ALA A 435 16.73 1.16 5.80
CA ALA A 435 17.96 0.72 6.44
C ALA A 435 19.19 1.38 5.82
N ARG A 436 19.28 1.44 4.48
CA ARG A 436 20.35 2.17 3.78
C ARG A 436 20.36 3.67 4.11
N GLN A 437 19.20 4.30 4.20
CA GLN A 437 19.10 5.74 4.51
C GLN A 437 19.54 6.10 5.93
N VAL A 438 19.41 5.17 6.87
CA VAL A 438 19.72 5.39 8.30
C VAL A 438 21.00 4.67 8.74
N GLY A 439 21.62 3.89 7.86
CA GLY A 439 22.81 3.08 8.16
C GLY A 439 22.52 1.90 9.08
N ALA A 440 21.29 1.36 9.07
CA ALA A 440 20.95 0.18 9.86
C ALA A 440 21.61 -1.07 9.24
N ALA A 441 22.16 -1.93 10.10
CA ALA A 441 22.82 -3.16 9.70
C ALA A 441 21.82 -4.28 9.35
N ALA A 442 20.57 -4.12 9.80
CA ALA A 442 19.57 -5.16 9.82
C ALA A 442 18.26 -4.75 9.15
N THR A 443 17.64 -5.69 8.43
CA THR A 443 16.32 -5.52 7.81
C THR A 443 15.47 -6.76 7.99
N ALA A 444 14.21 -6.59 8.37
CA ALA A 444 13.24 -7.66 8.51
C ALA A 444 11.90 -7.31 7.85
N THR A 445 11.04 -8.31 7.70
CA THR A 445 9.62 -8.11 7.38
C THR A 445 8.67 -8.62 8.47
N ASP A 446 9.18 -9.42 9.42
CA ASP A 446 8.51 -9.82 10.65
C ASP A 446 9.17 -9.10 11.85
N HIS A 447 8.39 -8.38 12.64
CA HIS A 447 8.89 -7.62 13.79
C HIS A 447 9.45 -8.54 14.88
N ARG A 448 9.01 -9.80 14.94
CA ARG A 448 9.49 -10.78 15.94
C ARG A 448 10.97 -11.10 15.77
N GLU A 449 11.52 -10.93 14.57
CA GLU A 449 12.97 -11.05 14.35
C GLU A 449 13.74 -9.97 15.12
N LEU A 450 13.24 -8.74 15.14
CA LEU A 450 13.83 -7.64 15.92
C LEU A 450 13.66 -7.88 17.43
N LEU A 451 12.51 -8.45 17.85
CA LEU A 451 12.25 -8.72 19.26
C LEU A 451 13.19 -9.81 19.82
N LYS A 452 13.55 -10.80 19.00
CA LYS A 452 14.49 -11.88 19.36
C LYS A 452 15.95 -11.43 19.41
N ASP A 453 16.31 -10.33 18.76
CA ASP A 453 17.68 -9.85 18.69
C ASP A 453 18.11 -9.23 20.03
N PRO A 454 19.07 -9.83 20.79
CA PRO A 454 19.57 -9.25 22.02
C PRO A 454 20.35 -7.94 21.78
N ALA A 455 20.72 -7.63 20.54
CA ALA A 455 21.37 -6.39 20.17
C ALA A 455 20.41 -5.20 20.04
N ILE A 456 19.09 -5.40 20.16
CA ILE A 456 18.11 -4.31 20.11
C ILE A 456 17.67 -3.97 21.55
N ASP A 457 17.87 -2.73 21.97
CA ASP A 457 17.57 -2.27 23.34
C ASP A 457 16.14 -1.68 23.45
N ALA A 458 15.64 -1.12 22.35
CA ALA A 458 14.31 -0.51 22.25
C ALA A 458 13.71 -0.70 20.85
N VAL A 459 12.39 -0.60 20.74
CA VAL A 459 11.68 -0.58 19.45
C VAL A 459 10.80 0.66 19.30
N LEU A 460 10.72 1.19 18.07
CA LEU A 460 9.77 2.22 17.67
C LEU A 460 8.74 1.61 16.72
N ILE A 461 7.49 1.52 17.15
CA ILE A 461 6.36 0.97 16.41
C ILE A 461 5.56 2.11 15.75
N SER A 462 5.62 2.20 14.42
CA SER A 462 4.93 3.20 13.58
C SER A 462 4.17 2.49 12.43
N THR A 463 3.43 1.45 12.79
CA THR A 463 2.65 0.60 11.88
C THR A 463 1.21 1.11 11.74
N ARG A 464 0.28 0.27 11.29
CA ARG A 464 -1.15 0.56 11.29
C ARG A 464 -1.71 0.38 12.70
N HIS A 465 -2.76 1.14 13.04
CA HIS A 465 -3.25 1.25 14.42
C HIS A 465 -3.69 -0.09 15.02
N ASP A 466 -4.30 -0.98 14.21
CA ASP A 466 -4.74 -2.33 14.58
C ASP A 466 -3.62 -3.28 15.01
N THR A 467 -2.36 -2.93 14.73
CA THR A 467 -1.21 -3.76 15.12
C THR A 467 -0.51 -3.28 16.38
N HIS A 468 -0.81 -2.07 16.85
CA HIS A 468 -0.05 -1.42 17.93
C HIS A 468 -0.13 -2.18 19.25
N ALA A 469 -1.33 -2.58 19.67
CA ALA A 469 -1.53 -3.25 20.95
C ALA A 469 -0.77 -4.58 21.02
N ALA A 470 -0.98 -5.45 20.03
CA ALA A 470 -0.33 -6.75 19.97
C ALA A 470 1.20 -6.65 19.90
N MET A 471 1.74 -5.80 19.01
CA MET A 471 3.19 -5.61 18.88
C MET A 471 3.82 -5.01 20.14
N THR A 472 3.13 -4.08 20.80
CA THR A 472 3.58 -3.49 22.07
C THR A 472 3.64 -4.55 23.16
N ALA A 473 2.59 -5.36 23.31
CA ALA A 473 2.55 -6.43 24.29
C ALA A 473 3.65 -7.48 24.05
N GLU A 474 3.85 -7.90 22.79
CA GLU A 474 4.93 -8.82 22.42
C GLU A 474 6.31 -8.24 22.78
N ALA A 475 6.57 -6.97 22.48
CA ALA A 475 7.85 -6.31 22.77
C ALA A 475 8.11 -6.15 24.27
N LEU A 476 7.10 -5.78 25.05
CA LEU A 476 7.23 -5.63 26.50
C LEU A 476 7.49 -6.97 27.20
N ARG A 477 6.84 -8.05 26.76
CA ARG A 477 7.03 -9.40 27.33
C ARG A 477 8.46 -9.92 27.18
N VAL A 478 9.14 -9.55 26.09
CA VAL A 478 10.57 -9.90 25.88
C VAL A 478 11.54 -8.84 26.44
N GLY A 479 11.03 -7.88 27.21
CA GLY A 479 11.85 -6.91 27.95
C GLY A 479 12.40 -5.75 27.10
N LYS A 480 11.85 -5.49 25.91
CA LYS A 480 12.27 -4.33 25.08
C LYS A 480 11.58 -3.06 25.57
N ASN A 481 12.29 -1.94 25.56
CA ASN A 481 11.66 -0.63 25.72
C ASN A 481 10.87 -0.29 24.46
N VAL A 482 9.70 0.36 24.60
CA VAL A 482 8.77 0.55 23.48
C VAL A 482 8.38 2.02 23.35
N PHE A 483 8.62 2.59 22.17
CA PHE A 483 7.90 3.77 21.69
C PHE A 483 6.87 3.30 20.67
N VAL A 484 5.58 3.55 20.90
CA VAL A 484 4.51 3.19 19.96
C VAL A 484 3.73 4.43 19.55
N GLU A 485 3.48 4.59 18.26
CA GLU A 485 2.62 5.66 17.77
C GLU A 485 1.18 5.51 18.26
N LYS A 486 0.45 6.63 18.34
CA LYS A 486 -0.95 6.58 18.79
C LYS A 486 -1.88 6.11 17.67
N PRO A 487 -3.04 5.52 18.02
CA PRO A 487 -3.45 5.10 19.36
C PRO A 487 -2.77 3.78 19.75
N ILE A 488 -2.61 3.53 21.05
CA ILE A 488 -2.03 2.26 21.52
C ILE A 488 -3.01 1.08 21.40
N ALA A 489 -4.32 1.35 21.45
CA ALA A 489 -5.40 0.37 21.31
C ALA A 489 -6.57 0.97 20.52
N LEU A 490 -7.30 0.13 19.78
CA LEU A 490 -8.54 0.47 19.08
C LEU A 490 -9.80 -0.06 19.79
N THR A 491 -9.65 -1.04 20.67
CA THR A 491 -10.76 -1.69 21.39
C THR A 491 -10.49 -1.81 22.88
N THR A 492 -11.57 -1.96 23.66
CA THR A 492 -11.49 -2.23 25.10
C THR A 492 -10.76 -3.54 25.40
N ALA A 493 -10.93 -4.55 24.54
CA ALA A 493 -10.24 -5.83 24.67
C ALA A 493 -8.71 -5.68 24.51
N GLU A 494 -8.27 -4.87 23.56
CA GLU A 494 -6.84 -4.57 23.38
C GLU A 494 -6.27 -3.76 24.56
N ALA A 495 -7.03 -2.77 25.07
CA ALA A 495 -6.62 -2.01 26.24
C ALA A 495 -6.46 -2.91 27.49
N ALA A 496 -7.44 -3.78 27.74
CA ALA A 496 -7.40 -4.75 28.83
C ALA A 496 -6.24 -5.75 28.69
N MET A 497 -5.96 -6.22 27.47
CA MET A 497 -4.83 -7.10 27.18
C MET A 497 -3.48 -6.44 27.50
N LEU A 498 -3.34 -5.15 27.19
CA LEU A 498 -2.14 -4.38 27.53
C LEU A 498 -2.02 -4.17 29.04
N ASP A 499 -3.11 -3.88 29.74
CA ASP A 499 -3.12 -3.70 31.19
C ASP A 499 -2.68 -5.00 31.90
N GLN A 500 -3.27 -6.13 31.53
CA GLN A 500 -2.86 -7.43 32.02
C GLN A 500 -1.39 -7.73 31.72
N THR A 501 -0.93 -7.38 30.51
CA THR A 501 0.47 -7.61 30.12
C THR A 501 1.41 -6.80 30.98
N ILE A 502 1.17 -5.49 31.16
CA ILE A 502 2.07 -4.59 31.89
C ILE A 502 2.07 -4.88 33.38
N ARG A 503 0.89 -5.07 33.99
CA ARG A 503 0.76 -5.41 35.42
C ARG A 503 1.35 -6.79 35.75
N GLY A 504 1.41 -7.70 34.77
CA GLY A 504 2.01 -9.01 34.91
C GLY A 504 3.55 -9.03 34.84
N LEU A 505 4.21 -7.92 34.48
CA LEU A 505 5.67 -7.86 34.41
C LEU A 505 6.28 -7.58 35.79
N SER A 506 7.31 -8.34 36.15
CA SER A 506 8.08 -8.09 37.38
C SER A 506 8.83 -6.75 37.37
N LYS A 507 9.27 -6.33 36.18
CA LYS A 507 9.82 -5.00 35.91
C LYS A 507 9.37 -4.57 34.52
N ALA A 508 8.52 -3.55 34.45
CA ALA A 508 8.07 -3.01 33.19
C ALA A 508 9.22 -2.26 32.47
N PRO A 509 9.50 -2.55 31.20
CA PRO A 509 10.35 -1.70 30.36
C PRO A 509 9.76 -0.29 30.21
N VAL A 510 10.57 0.67 29.77
CA VAL A 510 10.08 2.02 29.44
C VAL A 510 9.09 1.91 28.28
N LEU A 511 7.88 2.44 28.49
CA LEU A 511 6.82 2.53 27.49
C LEU A 511 6.49 4.01 27.24
N MET A 512 6.42 4.37 25.96
CA MET A 512 6.00 5.70 25.52
C MET A 512 4.98 5.56 24.39
N VAL A 513 3.84 6.22 24.52
CA VAL A 513 2.90 6.40 23.40
C VAL A 513 3.20 7.75 22.74
N GLY A 514 3.01 7.83 21.42
CA GLY A 514 3.24 9.01 20.59
C GLY A 514 2.35 10.23 20.89
N PHE A 515 1.96 10.48 22.13
CA PHE A 515 1.25 11.66 22.61
C PHE A 515 2.15 12.90 22.65
N ASN A 516 2.66 13.29 21.49
CA ASN A 516 3.66 14.33 21.32
C ASN A 516 3.24 15.70 21.86
N ARG A 517 1.94 16.03 21.84
CA ARG A 517 1.41 17.36 22.23
C ARG A 517 1.78 17.73 23.66
N ARG A 518 1.87 16.75 24.57
CA ARG A 518 2.32 16.94 25.96
C ARG A 518 3.74 17.51 26.06
N PHE A 519 4.56 17.23 25.06
CA PHE A 519 5.97 17.60 25.02
C PHE A 519 6.23 18.88 24.22
N ALA A 520 5.19 19.46 23.62
CA ALA A 520 5.31 20.71 22.88
C ALA A 520 5.76 21.85 23.82
N PRO A 521 6.72 22.71 23.43
CA PRO A 521 7.20 23.78 24.31
C PRO A 521 6.09 24.71 24.82
N THR A 522 5.14 25.07 23.95
CA THR A 522 3.98 25.89 24.31
C THR A 522 3.04 25.16 25.28
N ALA A 523 2.78 23.87 25.07
CA ALA A 523 1.97 23.07 25.99
C ALA A 523 2.65 22.94 27.37
N ARG A 524 3.94 22.61 27.41
CA ARG A 524 4.69 22.51 28.67
C ARG A 524 4.72 23.83 29.44
N SER A 525 4.81 24.96 28.74
CA SER A 525 4.71 26.28 29.36
C SER A 525 3.33 26.52 29.97
N LEU A 526 2.26 26.16 29.26
CA LEU A 526 0.89 26.23 29.76
C LEU A 526 0.67 25.32 30.98
N PHE A 527 1.14 24.07 30.91
CA PHE A 527 1.04 23.10 32.02
C PHE A 527 1.79 23.58 33.25
N LYS A 528 2.97 24.18 33.07
CA LYS A 528 3.73 24.77 34.18
C LYS A 528 2.94 25.86 34.89
N GLU A 529 2.23 26.73 34.17
CA GLU A 529 1.45 27.79 34.82
C GLU A 529 0.15 27.28 35.45
N THR A 530 -0.54 26.33 34.81
CA THR A 530 -1.77 25.73 35.33
C THR A 530 -1.52 24.74 36.49
N SER A 531 -0.31 24.19 36.63
CA SER A 531 0.07 23.37 37.78
C SER A 531 0.15 24.17 39.10
N LYS A 532 0.22 25.51 39.03
CA LYS A 532 0.25 26.40 40.20
C LYS A 532 -1.15 26.87 40.61
N ARG A 533 -2.19 26.40 39.91
CA ARG A 533 -3.56 26.83 40.18
C ARG A 533 -4.03 26.39 41.55
N VAL A 534 -4.97 27.13 42.13
CA VAL A 534 -5.60 26.78 43.41
C VAL A 534 -7.02 26.25 43.18
N ALA A 535 -7.77 26.85 42.26
CA ALA A 535 -9.13 26.43 41.91
C ALA A 535 -9.15 25.53 40.66
N PRO A 536 -10.27 24.82 40.42
CA PRO A 536 -10.47 24.06 39.19
C PRO A 536 -10.38 24.96 37.94
N LEU A 537 -9.96 24.40 36.82
CA LEU A 537 -9.83 25.13 35.56
C LEU A 537 -10.98 24.84 34.59
N VAL A 538 -11.17 25.74 33.63
CA VAL A 538 -12.04 25.51 32.46
C VAL A 538 -11.20 25.59 31.20
N GLY A 539 -11.27 24.57 30.34
CA GLY A 539 -10.51 24.48 29.10
C GLY A 539 -11.38 24.19 27.88
N THR A 540 -11.05 24.76 26.73
CA THR A 540 -11.64 24.39 25.45
C THR A 540 -10.55 24.06 24.45
N TYR A 541 -10.77 23.03 23.63
CA TYR A 541 -9.88 22.61 22.56
C TYR A 541 -10.69 22.45 21.28
N ARG A 542 -10.41 23.28 20.27
CA ARG A 542 -10.99 23.16 18.93
C ARG A 542 -10.01 22.54 17.95
N VAL A 543 -10.45 21.50 17.24
CA VAL A 543 -9.73 20.87 16.13
C VAL A 543 -10.52 20.97 14.83
N ASN A 544 -9.89 21.54 13.80
CA ASN A 544 -10.42 21.67 12.45
C ASN A 544 -9.54 20.89 11.45
N ALA A 545 -9.83 19.59 11.28
CA ALA A 545 -8.89 18.65 10.67
C ALA A 545 -9.16 18.31 9.19
N GLY A 546 -10.13 19.00 8.57
CA GLY A 546 -10.58 18.81 7.18
C GLY A 546 -11.18 17.43 6.90
N ALA A 547 -11.90 17.29 5.78
CA ALA A 547 -12.51 16.01 5.39
C ALA A 547 -11.47 14.96 4.96
N MET A 548 -11.67 13.71 5.35
CA MET A 548 -10.86 12.58 4.89
C MET A 548 -11.46 11.95 3.63
N PRO A 549 -10.66 11.51 2.63
CA PRO A 549 -11.20 10.78 1.49
C PRO A 549 -11.94 9.50 1.95
N PRO A 550 -13.09 9.16 1.36
CA PRO A 550 -13.89 8.00 1.79
C PRO A 550 -13.10 6.69 1.88
N GLY A 551 -12.23 6.41 0.90
CA GLY A 551 -11.39 5.20 0.83
C GLY A 551 -10.08 5.25 1.63
N HIS A 552 -9.88 6.24 2.50
CA HIS A 552 -8.66 6.31 3.32
C HIS A 552 -8.67 5.21 4.40
N TRP A 553 -7.53 4.53 4.59
CA TRP A 553 -7.41 3.39 5.50
C TRP A 553 -7.84 3.67 6.95
N THR A 554 -7.73 4.92 7.42
CA THR A 554 -8.13 5.32 8.77
C THR A 554 -9.65 5.15 8.98
N ASN A 555 -10.46 5.22 7.93
CA ASN A 555 -11.91 5.01 7.99
C ASN A 555 -12.31 3.53 8.10
N GLY A 556 -11.37 2.62 7.83
CA GLY A 556 -11.58 1.18 7.91
C GLY A 556 -11.25 0.60 9.30
N PRO A 557 -11.47 -0.71 9.49
CA PRO A 557 -11.21 -1.41 10.76
C PRO A 557 -9.77 -1.21 11.26
N GLN A 558 -8.78 -1.32 10.36
CA GLN A 558 -7.35 -1.10 10.65
C GLN A 558 -6.98 0.31 11.13
N GLY A 559 -7.90 1.26 10.97
CA GLY A 559 -7.71 2.67 11.28
C GLY A 559 -8.41 3.15 12.55
N GLY A 560 -9.60 2.62 12.80
CA GLY A 560 -10.41 2.98 13.96
C GLY A 560 -10.95 4.41 13.94
N GLY A 561 -10.99 5.10 12.80
CA GLY A 561 -11.57 6.44 12.69
C GLY A 561 -10.73 7.56 13.31
N ARG A 562 -11.24 8.79 13.26
CA ARG A 562 -10.51 9.97 13.77
C ARG A 562 -10.63 10.14 15.27
N LEU A 563 -11.68 9.64 15.90
CA LEU A 563 -11.83 9.78 17.34
C LEU A 563 -10.75 8.96 18.07
N ARG A 564 -10.71 7.64 17.86
CA ARG A 564 -9.61 6.81 18.39
C ARG A 564 -8.25 7.17 17.78
N GLY A 565 -8.23 7.45 16.47
CA GLY A 565 -6.99 7.62 15.72
C GLY A 565 -6.29 8.97 15.88
N GLU A 566 -7.01 10.04 16.24
CA GLU A 566 -6.45 11.39 16.37
C GLU A 566 -6.95 12.11 17.63
N ALA A 567 -8.22 11.96 18.00
CA ALA A 567 -8.78 12.64 19.16
C ALA A 567 -8.29 12.11 20.52
N CYS A 568 -7.74 10.90 20.55
CA CYS A 568 -7.00 10.39 21.70
C CYS A 568 -5.86 11.33 22.16
N HIS A 569 -5.30 12.13 21.26
CA HIS A 569 -4.34 13.16 21.64
C HIS A 569 -4.92 14.26 22.52
N MET A 570 -6.19 14.61 22.33
CA MET A 570 -6.85 15.67 23.10
C MET A 570 -7.28 15.15 24.47
N VAL A 571 -7.68 13.88 24.54
CA VAL A 571 -7.91 13.18 25.82
C VAL A 571 -6.63 13.17 26.67
N ASP A 572 -5.50 12.75 26.09
CA ASP A 572 -4.18 12.81 26.78
C ASP A 572 -3.80 14.26 27.13
N PHE A 573 -4.00 15.21 26.21
CA PHE A 573 -3.65 16.61 26.46
C PHE A 573 -4.40 17.19 27.65
N PHE A 574 -5.71 16.92 27.79
CA PHE A 574 -6.48 17.41 28.94
C PHE A 574 -6.05 16.73 30.24
N GLN A 575 -5.75 15.43 30.24
CA GLN A 575 -5.17 14.77 31.42
C GLN A 575 -3.85 15.40 31.84
N ALA A 576 -2.97 15.72 30.88
CA ALA A 576 -1.71 16.40 31.17
C ALA A 576 -1.89 17.87 31.63
N LEU A 577 -2.89 18.57 31.08
CA LEU A 577 -3.21 19.96 31.44
C LEU A 577 -3.73 20.07 32.88
N VAL A 578 -4.70 19.21 33.23
CA VAL A 578 -5.32 19.24 34.55
C VAL A 578 -4.42 18.54 35.57
N GLY A 579 -3.75 17.44 35.20
CA GLY A 579 -2.93 16.65 36.11
C GLY A 579 -3.76 15.84 37.12
N LYS A 580 -5.02 15.57 36.78
CA LYS A 580 -5.97 14.75 37.56
C LYS A 580 -6.67 13.76 36.63
N PRO A 581 -7.19 12.63 37.15
CA PRO A 581 -8.01 11.71 36.38
C PRO A 581 -9.30 12.36 35.87
N ILE A 582 -9.77 11.88 34.71
CA ILE A 582 -11.10 12.20 34.19
C ILE A 582 -12.10 11.33 34.95
N GLU A 583 -13.06 11.96 35.63
CA GLU A 583 -14.14 11.29 36.36
C GLU A 583 -15.32 10.98 35.45
N GLN A 584 -15.66 11.90 34.53
CA GLN A 584 -16.78 11.71 33.60
C GLN A 584 -16.43 12.24 32.21
N ALA A 585 -16.87 11.53 31.18
CA ALA A 585 -16.84 12.02 29.81
C ALA A 585 -18.17 11.76 29.08
N SER A 586 -18.60 12.74 28.28
CA SER A 586 -19.78 12.61 27.41
C SER A 586 -19.50 13.18 26.01
N LEU A 587 -20.28 12.74 25.01
CA LEU A 587 -20.09 13.13 23.63
C LEU A 587 -21.40 13.29 22.87
N ALA A 588 -21.47 14.36 22.08
CA ALA A 588 -22.51 14.56 21.07
C ALA A 588 -21.86 14.62 19.67
N ALA A 589 -22.25 13.71 18.79
CA ALA A 589 -21.80 13.70 17.40
C ALA A 589 -22.83 14.34 16.47
N LEU A 590 -22.35 14.98 15.41
CA LEU A 590 -23.19 15.40 14.29
C LEU A 590 -23.84 14.14 13.69
N ARG A 591 -25.17 14.14 13.60
CA ARG A 591 -25.95 13.09 12.93
C ARG A 591 -26.29 13.57 11.52
N PRO A 592 -25.55 13.13 10.50
CA PRO A 592 -25.77 13.60 9.16
C PRO A 592 -26.89 12.74 8.58
N GLY A 593 -28.09 13.30 8.40
CA GLY A 593 -29.24 12.55 7.88
C GLY A 593 -28.92 11.80 6.57
N ASN A 594 -28.98 12.51 5.43
CA ASN A 594 -28.59 11.95 4.12
C ASN A 594 -27.17 12.36 3.68
N ALA A 595 -26.45 13.13 4.49
CA ALA A 595 -25.12 13.62 4.14
C ALA A 595 -24.03 12.58 4.49
N PRO A 596 -22.98 12.43 3.67
CA PRO A 596 -21.88 11.50 3.94
C PRO A 596 -20.87 12.12 4.92
N ALA A 597 -21.30 12.42 6.16
CA ALA A 597 -20.37 12.77 7.24
C ALA A 597 -20.29 11.61 8.23
N ARG A 598 -19.10 11.37 8.81
CA ARG A 598 -18.95 10.34 9.83
C ARG A 598 -19.14 10.95 11.22
N PRO A 599 -19.87 10.28 12.14
CA PRO A 599 -20.03 10.77 13.51
C PRO A 599 -18.70 10.93 14.27
N ASP A 600 -17.71 10.10 13.96
CA ASP A 600 -16.36 10.14 14.55
C ASP A 600 -15.44 11.22 13.95
N GLU A 601 -15.93 12.07 13.04
CA GLU A 601 -15.20 13.20 12.44
C GLU A 601 -15.79 14.58 12.78
N ASN A 602 -16.99 14.63 13.39
CA ASN A 602 -17.68 15.86 13.73
C ASN A 602 -18.44 15.68 15.05
N PHE A 603 -17.85 16.10 16.16
CA PHE A 603 -18.41 15.91 17.48
C PHE A 603 -17.95 16.99 18.47
N ALA A 604 -18.71 17.12 19.56
CA ALA A 604 -18.31 17.82 20.77
C ALA A 604 -18.24 16.82 21.92
N ALA A 605 -17.17 16.87 22.72
CA ALA A 605 -17.00 16.02 23.90
C ALA A 605 -16.73 16.88 25.14
N HIS A 606 -17.35 16.51 26.26
CA HIS A 606 -17.23 17.19 27.54
C HIS A 606 -16.55 16.28 28.56
N PHE A 607 -15.62 16.83 29.34
CA PHE A 607 -14.81 16.11 30.32
C PHE A 607 -14.91 16.79 31.68
N VAL A 608 -15.21 16.00 32.72
CA VAL A 608 -15.19 16.39 34.13
C VAL A 608 -14.05 15.65 34.82
N PHE A 609 -13.21 16.38 35.55
CA PHE A 609 -12.06 15.84 36.27
C PHE A 609 -12.34 15.72 37.76
N GLU A 610 -11.61 14.84 38.46
CA GLU A 610 -11.80 14.61 39.90
C GLU A 610 -11.64 15.87 40.78
N ASP A 611 -10.89 16.88 40.32
CA ASP A 611 -10.77 18.15 41.04
C ASP A 611 -11.90 19.14 40.71
N GLY A 612 -12.87 18.76 39.89
CA GLY A 612 -13.97 19.59 39.40
C GLY A 612 -13.63 20.43 38.16
N SER A 613 -12.44 20.27 37.57
CA SER A 613 -12.10 20.98 36.33
C SER A 613 -12.95 20.49 35.17
N LEU A 614 -13.27 21.40 34.24
CA LEU A 614 -14.10 21.12 33.07
C LEU A 614 -13.29 21.36 31.79
N CYS A 615 -13.38 20.45 30.83
CA CYS A 615 -12.77 20.63 29.51
C CYS A 615 -13.73 20.23 28.38
N ASP A 616 -13.75 21.02 27.32
CA ASP A 616 -14.56 20.76 26.12
C ASP A 616 -13.70 20.60 24.88
N LEU A 617 -13.94 19.53 24.11
CA LEU A 617 -13.36 19.30 22.79
C LEU A 617 -14.41 19.53 21.71
N VAL A 618 -14.14 20.43 20.76
CA VAL A 618 -14.88 20.52 19.50
C VAL A 618 -14.00 19.99 18.38
N TYR A 619 -14.37 18.86 17.81
CA TYR A 619 -13.66 18.23 16.71
C TYR A 619 -14.51 18.30 15.44
N THR A 620 -13.98 18.90 14.36
CA THR A 620 -14.70 18.99 13.09
C THR A 620 -13.81 18.83 11.87
N SER A 621 -14.41 18.27 10.81
CA SER A 621 -13.85 18.20 9.46
C SER A 621 -14.46 19.22 8.50
N LEU A 622 -15.39 20.07 8.96
CA LEU A 622 -16.21 20.96 8.13
C LEU A 622 -15.64 22.38 7.98
N GLY A 623 -14.70 22.77 8.84
CA GLY A 623 -14.13 24.11 8.84
C GLY A 623 -13.21 24.39 7.65
N SER A 624 -13.09 25.66 7.28
CA SER A 624 -12.18 26.10 6.21
C SER A 624 -10.71 25.80 6.57
N PRO A 625 -9.88 25.27 5.65
CA PRO A 625 -8.46 25.05 5.88
C PRO A 625 -7.66 26.35 6.03
N ALA A 626 -8.26 27.53 5.78
CA ALA A 626 -7.65 28.83 6.06
C ALA A 626 -7.53 29.10 7.57
N LEU A 627 -8.33 28.42 8.39
CA LEU A 627 -8.28 28.53 9.84
C LEU A 627 -7.24 27.58 10.42
N ALA A 628 -6.53 28.03 11.45
CA ALA A 628 -5.53 27.21 12.14
C ALA A 628 -6.15 25.89 12.65
N LYS A 629 -5.42 24.79 12.53
CA LYS A 629 -5.98 23.45 12.76
C LYS A 629 -6.39 23.25 14.21
N GLU A 630 -5.55 23.63 15.16
CA GLU A 630 -5.69 23.31 16.58
C GLU A 630 -5.65 24.58 17.40
N ARG A 631 -6.57 24.76 18.35
CA ARG A 631 -6.60 25.93 19.25
C ARG A 631 -7.07 25.49 20.62
N VAL A 632 -6.35 25.91 21.66
CA VAL A 632 -6.69 25.64 23.06
C VAL A 632 -6.87 26.96 23.78
N GLU A 633 -7.91 27.09 24.60
CA GLU A 633 -8.14 28.22 25.48
C GLU A 633 -8.42 27.73 26.89
N VAL A 634 -7.75 28.28 27.90
CA VAL A 634 -7.80 27.79 29.28
C VAL A 634 -7.95 28.97 30.24
N HIS A 635 -8.81 28.81 31.25
CA HIS A 635 -9.12 29.80 32.28
C HIS A 635 -8.93 29.19 33.67
N TRP A 636 -8.23 29.89 34.57
CA TRP A 636 -8.01 29.48 35.96
C TRP A 636 -7.62 30.69 36.81
N ASP A 637 -8.09 30.78 38.05
CA ASP A 637 -7.66 31.81 39.03
C ASP A 637 -7.61 33.26 38.49
N GLY A 638 -8.59 33.65 37.64
CA GLY A 638 -8.63 34.98 37.01
C GLY A 638 -7.63 35.19 35.86
N ARG A 639 -6.96 34.14 35.41
CA ARG A 639 -6.02 34.12 34.28
C ARG A 639 -6.64 33.38 33.10
N SER A 640 -6.20 33.76 31.90
CA SER A 640 -6.59 33.10 30.65
C SER A 640 -5.37 32.93 29.76
N ALA A 641 -5.30 31.82 29.03
CA ALA A 641 -4.27 31.58 28.03
C ALA A 641 -4.84 30.96 26.75
N VAL A 642 -4.28 31.35 25.60
CA VAL A 642 -4.63 30.82 24.28
C VAL A 642 -3.39 30.22 23.63
N LEU A 643 -3.44 28.94 23.31
CA LEU A 643 -2.46 28.24 22.49
C LEU A 643 -3.04 28.06 21.09
N ASP A 644 -2.34 28.60 20.07
CA ASP A 644 -2.79 28.51 18.68
C ASP A 644 -1.81 27.68 17.85
N ASP A 645 -2.29 26.52 17.41
CA ASP A 645 -1.66 25.53 16.51
C ASP A 645 -0.23 25.14 16.89
N PHE A 646 0.09 25.19 18.19
CA PHE A 646 1.45 25.00 18.73
C PHE A 646 2.50 25.91 18.06
N LYS A 647 2.07 27.05 17.53
CA LYS A 647 2.91 28.13 16.99
C LYS A 647 3.05 29.25 17.99
N SER A 648 2.00 29.53 18.76
CA SER A 648 2.01 30.56 19.78
C SER A 648 1.28 30.14 21.05
N LEU A 649 1.65 30.81 22.15
CA LEU A 649 0.97 30.80 23.43
C LEU A 649 0.88 32.24 23.95
N SER A 650 -0.33 32.72 24.19
CA SER A 650 -0.62 34.07 24.68
C SER A 650 -1.33 34.01 26.03
N PHE A 651 -0.83 34.72 27.03
CA PHE A 651 -1.54 34.95 28.29
C PHE A 651 -2.28 36.27 28.23
N ALA A 652 -3.55 36.30 28.64
CA ALA A 652 -4.35 37.52 28.66
C ALA A 652 -3.71 38.57 29.59
N GLY A 653 -3.50 39.78 29.07
CA GLY A 653 -2.79 40.86 29.79
C GLY A 653 -1.30 40.58 30.06
N GLY A 654 -0.73 39.55 29.42
CA GLY A 654 0.63 39.09 29.68
C GLY A 654 1.44 38.81 28.42
N ALA A 655 2.47 37.97 28.57
CA ALA A 655 3.40 37.67 27.50
C ALA A 655 2.77 36.79 26.41
N THR A 656 3.22 36.99 25.17
CA THR A 656 2.97 36.08 24.05
C THR A 656 4.29 35.51 23.56
N THR A 657 4.36 34.20 23.43
CA THR A 657 5.48 33.51 22.78
C THR A 657 5.00 32.98 21.44
N SER A 658 5.74 33.25 20.36
CA SER A 658 5.42 32.80 19.01
C SER A 658 6.67 32.28 18.29
N GLY A 659 6.49 31.28 17.43
CA GLY A 659 7.59 30.68 16.66
C GLY A 659 7.10 29.75 15.56
N THR A 660 8.01 28.93 15.04
CA THR A 660 7.65 27.84 14.13
C THR A 660 6.83 26.79 14.87
N GLN A 661 5.89 26.16 14.17
CA GLN A 661 5.08 25.09 14.77
C GLN A 661 5.95 23.96 15.33
N ASP A 662 5.81 23.70 16.62
CA ASP A 662 6.42 22.56 17.28
C ASP A 662 5.40 21.83 18.15
N LYS A 663 4.98 20.65 17.68
CA LYS A 663 4.03 19.80 18.40
C LYS A 663 4.71 18.84 19.37
N GLY A 664 6.02 18.96 19.63
CA GLY A 664 6.72 18.19 20.65
C GLY A 664 7.24 16.81 20.22
N HIS A 665 7.27 16.47 18.93
CA HIS A 665 7.72 15.14 18.48
C HIS A 665 9.18 14.85 18.83
N LEU A 666 10.06 15.83 18.68
CA LEU A 666 11.48 15.68 19.04
C LEU A 666 11.64 15.53 20.56
N ALA A 667 10.99 16.39 21.33
CA ALA A 667 11.02 16.37 22.78
C ALA A 667 10.43 15.08 23.38
N ALA A 668 9.38 14.52 22.75
CA ALA A 668 8.80 13.24 23.15
C ALA A 668 9.77 12.06 22.95
N LEU A 669 10.48 12.02 21.80
CA LEU A 669 11.51 11.02 21.55
C LEU A 669 12.69 11.20 22.52
N ASP A 670 13.11 12.43 22.78
CA ASP A 670 14.22 12.71 23.69
C ASP A 670 13.91 12.26 25.12
N ALA A 671 12.69 12.54 25.61
CA ALA A 671 12.23 12.08 26.92
C ALA A 671 12.18 10.55 27.04
N PHE A 672 11.76 9.85 25.98
CA PHE A 672 11.78 8.40 25.93
C PHE A 672 13.21 7.83 26.02
N LEU A 673 14.15 8.40 25.26
CA LEU A 673 15.55 7.97 25.28
C LEU A 673 16.22 8.27 26.62
N ASP A 674 15.93 9.43 27.23
CA ASP A 674 16.47 9.79 28.53
C ASP A 674 15.96 8.87 29.65
N ALA A 675 14.68 8.50 29.63
CA ALA A 675 14.13 7.54 30.58
C ALA A 675 14.87 6.19 30.52
N ILE A 676 15.21 5.71 29.32
CA ILE A 676 15.98 4.49 29.13
C ILE A 676 17.42 4.65 29.65
N ILE A 677 18.11 5.71 29.25
CA ILE A 677 19.52 5.94 29.61
C ILE A 677 19.70 6.09 31.13
N GLN A 678 18.75 6.76 31.78
CA GLN A 678 18.79 7.01 33.22
C GLN A 678 18.23 5.84 34.05
N GLY A 679 17.63 4.82 33.41
CA GLY A 679 16.94 3.73 34.09
C GLY A 679 15.71 4.20 34.88
N GLY A 680 15.08 5.29 34.44
CA GLY A 680 13.94 5.94 35.09
C GLY A 680 12.58 5.33 34.72
N ALA A 681 11.51 5.91 35.28
CA ALA A 681 10.14 5.56 34.94
C ALA A 681 9.76 6.04 33.53
N SER A 682 8.70 5.44 32.96
CA SER A 682 8.10 5.90 31.71
C SER A 682 7.72 7.39 31.78
N PRO A 683 7.98 8.19 30.72
CA PRO A 683 7.63 9.62 30.71
C PRO A 683 6.14 9.93 30.90
N ILE A 684 5.27 8.96 30.58
CA ILE A 684 3.84 8.96 30.87
C ILE A 684 3.55 7.68 31.65
N SER A 685 2.79 7.79 32.74
CA SER A 685 2.42 6.64 33.57
C SER A 685 1.51 5.67 32.78
N TRP A 686 1.56 4.38 33.10
CA TRP A 686 0.67 3.41 32.45
C TRP A 686 -0.80 3.74 32.73
N ASP A 687 -1.14 4.16 33.95
CA ASP A 687 -2.52 4.48 34.31
C ASP A 687 -3.08 5.63 33.45
N GLU A 688 -2.30 6.69 33.18
CA GLU A 688 -2.69 7.77 32.26
C GLU A 688 -2.86 7.29 30.81
N LEU A 689 -1.95 6.42 30.33
CA LEU A 689 -2.02 5.86 28.97
C LEU A 689 -3.24 4.95 28.80
N HIS A 690 -3.52 4.12 29.80
CA HIS A 690 -4.65 3.20 29.82
C HIS A 690 -5.97 3.97 29.86
N ALA A 691 -6.11 4.96 30.75
CA ALA A 691 -7.28 5.83 30.83
C ALA A 691 -7.51 6.57 29.50
N SER A 692 -6.46 7.14 28.89
CA SER A 692 -6.55 7.79 27.58
C SER A 692 -7.10 6.87 26.49
N ALA A 693 -6.65 5.61 26.47
CA ALA A 693 -7.09 4.62 25.49
C ALA A 693 -8.55 4.19 25.72
N GLN A 694 -8.93 3.92 26.97
CA GLN A 694 -10.31 3.53 27.33
C GLN A 694 -11.32 4.62 26.98
N ILE A 695 -11.07 5.84 27.46
CA ILE A 695 -11.96 6.99 27.21
C ILE A 695 -12.11 7.24 25.71
N ALA A 696 -11.02 7.16 24.93
CA ALA A 696 -11.10 7.35 23.48
C ALA A 696 -11.93 6.24 22.78
N VAL A 697 -11.89 5.00 23.26
CA VAL A 697 -12.71 3.90 22.72
C VAL A 697 -14.18 4.10 23.07
N GLU A 698 -14.48 4.51 24.29
CA GLU A 698 -15.85 4.71 24.78
C GLU A 698 -16.52 5.92 24.12
N LEU A 699 -15.81 7.04 23.98
CA LEU A 699 -16.29 8.21 23.24
C LEU A 699 -16.59 7.85 21.77
N ASP A 700 -15.80 6.97 21.13
CA ASP A 700 -16.10 6.48 19.79
C ASP A 700 -17.41 5.68 19.78
N ALA A 701 -17.61 4.80 20.76
CA ALA A 701 -18.86 4.06 20.89
C ALA A 701 -20.08 4.99 21.01
N MET A 702 -19.98 6.07 21.80
CA MET A 702 -21.02 7.10 21.90
C MET A 702 -21.27 7.83 20.58
N ALA A 703 -20.20 8.19 19.86
CA ALA A 703 -20.31 8.85 18.57
C ALA A 703 -21.15 8.00 17.59
N TRP A 704 -21.02 6.67 17.66
CA TRP A 704 -21.82 5.73 16.87
C TRP A 704 -23.18 5.35 17.49
N GLY A 705 -23.57 5.95 18.61
CA GLY A 705 -24.86 5.72 19.28
C GLY A 705 -24.94 4.37 19.99
N LYS A 706 -23.81 3.84 20.47
CA LYS A 706 -23.70 2.53 21.14
C LYS A 706 -23.57 2.64 22.67
N ALA A 707 -23.46 3.86 23.21
CA ALA A 707 -23.35 4.16 24.64
C ALA A 707 -23.78 5.61 24.91
N ASP A 708 -24.19 5.92 26.13
CA ASP A 708 -24.69 7.25 26.52
C ASP A 708 -23.72 8.06 27.41
N THR A 709 -22.90 7.42 28.26
CA THR A 709 -21.92 8.08 29.16
C THR A 709 -20.74 7.18 29.53
N VAL A 710 -19.55 7.76 29.80
CA VAL A 710 -18.39 7.08 30.40
C VAL A 710 -18.58 7.14 31.91
N SER A 711 -18.44 6.00 32.60
CA SER A 711 -18.49 5.91 34.06
C SER A 711 -17.13 5.54 34.64
#